data_AF-V6IYX7-F1
#
_entry.id   AF-V6IYX7-F1
#
_cell.length_a   1.000
_cell.length_b   1.000
_cell.length_c   1.000
_cell.angle_alpha   90.00
_cell.angle_beta   90.00
_cell.angle_gamma   90.00
#
_symmetry.space_group_name_H-M   'P 1'
#
loop_
_entity.id
_entity.type
_entity.pdbx_description
1 polymer ?
#
loop_
_entity_poly.entity_id
_entity_poly.type
_entity_poly.pdbx_seq_one_letter_code
_entity_poly.pdbx_strand_id
1 'polypeptide(L)'
;MKALSVFCSDEINKKNLKMTISAMEKAIVNSINGFPVYFGHNHHKPIGWTQPLGLVIEPSIVKALGEGYIAENAIDEKKVKSRVLSYEYAKELEDVMPFKNELDTKLSQYYTGNKKYCNNESAAVVDRGIVRRVFPDLFKNEDKKGLIDITNLNPIAPGVFKIEDFVVFAHNYYRRSLSRLNSLNIEFLELLQKTSENKDLKVKIALDEDLIGLVKSYGMKFEFQYWRGPYFTDNLSVIPDGVTIYEASEDEKLFMGVSSTELGWYFQDGKRTFECEEIADEPSYGISNDHFGCRYVHSMLDDSTNYPIHLDGAIRLYDEEKMASRLEIDIKHAPKNTKYTKLWRVDGQIEVSLWKRLIGDYYRDNSLVGEYLEGKQEKSKNEVNIPAEEVHQFNILNYIPKIINPGDGVRLLISYKKHHGTNYNNDVYFEINECIYDGENEQQCIDNCVVGLIKLLKSDHIKIDLDGDINFIEYNDLITNFATVKFQGKDSFTNARIILNNICKICESWAGKGQNRLISFNLGLEYEQNDIYFSYIGYVNDILKWFKDGFIDFPTEEDKMGNWCEQTAVNMKNLFNNDTKMDIKRVLNENGTFTIPRHFLSEQKFKSNWDKEKQCEVISLQLKKEEIKFIRKNNIGINRPCWIKKSKCSKCGHNYRDCNCIKEVDENVREIILEKVFLSPYWIS
;
A
#
# COMPACT_ATOMS: atom_id res chain seq x y z
N MET A 1 -11.81 0.37 -11.29
CA MET A 1 -10.44 -0.01 -11.75
C MET A 1 -9.78 -0.87 -10.68
N LYS A 2 -9.17 -2.00 -11.06
CA LYS A 2 -8.38 -2.86 -10.16
C LYS A 2 -6.88 -2.66 -10.41
N ALA A 3 -6.07 -2.50 -9.37
CA ALA A 3 -4.63 -2.29 -9.48
C ALA A 3 -3.87 -3.01 -8.37
N LEU A 4 -2.87 -3.82 -8.74
CA LEU A 4 -1.90 -4.34 -7.80
C LEU A 4 -0.98 -3.19 -7.33
N SER A 5 -0.78 -3.08 -6.02
CA SER A 5 0.01 -2.02 -5.40
C SER A 5 0.98 -2.59 -4.37
N VAL A 6 2.11 -1.91 -4.20
CA VAL A 6 3.01 -2.09 -3.06
C VAL A 6 2.61 -1.07 -2.00
N PHE A 7 2.20 -1.51 -0.81
CA PHE A 7 1.77 -0.59 0.26
C PHE A 7 2.95 -0.02 1.03
N CYS A 8 3.92 -0.87 1.35
CA CYS A 8 5.16 -0.48 2.01
C CYS A 8 6.27 -1.49 1.72
N SER A 9 7.50 -1.09 2.02
CA SER A 9 8.68 -1.96 2.02
C SER A 9 9.43 -1.85 3.35
N ASP A 10 10.38 -2.75 3.57
CA ASP A 10 11.31 -2.69 4.70
C ASP A 10 12.47 -1.70 4.49
N GLU A 11 12.36 -0.80 3.50
CA GLU A 11 13.32 0.28 3.30
C GLU A 11 13.10 1.43 4.29
N ILE A 12 14.15 2.23 4.49
CA ILE A 12 14.04 3.46 5.28
C ILE A 12 13.24 4.48 4.47
N ASN A 13 12.11 4.93 5.02
CA ASN A 13 11.26 5.92 4.38
C ASN A 13 11.79 7.35 4.57
N LYS A 14 11.13 8.33 3.94
CA LYS A 14 11.53 9.75 4.01
C LYS A 14 11.42 10.37 5.42
N LYS A 15 10.72 9.72 6.36
CA LYS A 15 10.68 10.08 7.78
C LYS A 15 11.78 9.39 8.60
N ASN A 16 12.75 8.76 7.93
CA ASN A 16 13.84 7.99 8.55
C ASN A 16 13.35 6.84 9.45
N LEU A 17 12.20 6.26 9.10
CA LEU A 17 11.61 5.10 9.79
C LEU A 17 11.69 3.89 8.88
N LYS A 18 11.94 2.72 9.47
CA LYS A 18 11.88 1.41 8.82
C LYS A 18 10.77 0.60 9.47
N MET A 19 9.85 0.07 8.67
CA MET A 19 8.90 -0.93 9.17
C MET A 19 9.61 -2.28 9.30
N THR A 20 9.45 -2.95 10.44
CA THR A 20 9.94 -4.32 10.58
C THR A 20 9.06 -5.26 9.76
N ILE A 21 9.63 -6.37 9.28
CA ILE A 21 8.89 -7.33 8.46
C ILE A 21 7.75 -7.95 9.29
N SER A 22 7.97 -8.21 10.59
CA SER A 22 6.93 -8.67 11.51
C SER A 22 5.78 -7.65 11.66
N ALA A 23 6.07 -6.34 11.65
CA ALA A 23 5.02 -5.33 11.68
C ALA A 23 4.23 -5.25 10.36
N MET A 24 4.92 -5.42 9.21
CA MET A 24 4.27 -5.47 7.90
C MET A 24 3.34 -6.69 7.78
N GLU A 25 3.80 -7.85 8.27
CA GLU A 25 3.02 -9.09 8.33
C GLU A 25 1.73 -8.91 9.15
N LYS A 26 1.87 -8.43 10.39
CA LYS A 26 0.72 -8.15 11.26
C LYS A 26 -0.26 -7.15 10.65
N ALA A 27 0.24 -6.14 9.94
CA ALA A 27 -0.62 -5.17 9.27
C ALA A 27 -1.48 -5.82 8.18
N ILE A 28 -0.95 -6.81 7.45
CA ILE A 28 -1.69 -7.59 6.46
C ILE A 28 -2.78 -8.43 7.14
N VAL A 29 -2.41 -9.19 8.17
CA VAL A 29 -3.34 -10.09 8.89
C VAL A 29 -4.48 -9.29 9.54
N ASN A 30 -4.16 -8.20 10.25
CA ASN A 30 -5.15 -7.34 10.90
C ASN A 30 -6.08 -6.64 9.89
N SER A 31 -5.65 -6.54 8.63
CA SER A 31 -6.39 -5.87 7.57
C SER A 31 -6.87 -6.83 6.50
N ILE A 32 -6.99 -8.13 6.79
CA ILE A 32 -7.38 -9.16 5.81
C ILE A 32 -8.78 -8.96 5.21
N ASN A 33 -9.63 -8.12 5.81
CA ASN A 33 -10.92 -7.74 5.21
C ASN A 33 -10.83 -6.54 4.27
N GLY A 34 -9.64 -5.95 4.17
CA GLY A 34 -9.36 -4.71 3.48
C GLY A 34 -9.58 -3.47 4.32
N PHE A 35 -9.18 -2.33 3.76
CA PHE A 35 -9.29 -1.01 4.35
C PHE A 35 -9.60 0.04 3.27
N PRO A 36 -10.22 1.18 3.65
CA PRO A 36 -10.62 2.20 2.70
C PRO A 36 -9.42 2.96 2.11
N VAL A 37 -9.59 3.44 0.88
CA VAL A 37 -8.66 4.36 0.21
C VAL A 37 -9.30 5.75 0.16
N TYR A 38 -8.57 6.72 0.70
CA TYR A 38 -8.98 8.11 0.76
C TYR A 38 -8.11 8.98 -0.13
N PHE A 39 -8.70 9.98 -0.77
CA PHE A 39 -7.94 10.97 -1.52
C PHE A 39 -7.19 11.90 -0.56
N GLY A 40 -5.85 11.98 -0.68
CA GLY A 40 -5.02 12.89 0.12
C GLY A 40 -5.14 12.71 1.63
N HIS A 41 -5.37 11.49 2.13
CA HIS A 41 -5.67 11.21 3.54
C HIS A 41 -6.90 11.96 4.10
N ASN A 42 -7.80 12.46 3.25
CA ASN A 42 -9.05 13.08 3.68
C ASN A 42 -10.16 12.02 3.76
N HIS A 43 -10.54 11.65 4.98
CA HIS A 43 -11.55 10.63 5.27
C HIS A 43 -12.96 10.98 4.78
N HIS A 44 -13.20 12.25 4.40
CA HIS A 44 -14.43 12.65 3.71
C HIS A 44 -14.44 12.32 2.21
N LYS A 45 -13.30 11.92 1.64
CA LYS A 45 -13.13 11.59 0.21
C LYS A 45 -12.76 10.11 -0.01
N PRO A 46 -13.64 9.14 0.32
CA PRO A 46 -13.38 7.75 -0.02
C PRO A 46 -13.47 7.54 -1.53
N ILE A 47 -12.37 7.08 -2.13
CA ILE A 47 -12.26 6.84 -3.58
C ILE A 47 -12.15 5.36 -3.94
N GLY A 48 -11.87 4.52 -2.95
CA GLY A 48 -11.62 3.11 -3.20
C GLY A 48 -11.57 2.24 -1.96
N TRP A 49 -11.23 0.98 -2.22
CA TRP A 49 -11.05 -0.07 -1.22
C TRP A 49 -9.79 -0.84 -1.55
N THR A 50 -9.02 -1.20 -0.54
CA THR A 50 -7.79 -1.96 -0.71
C THR A 50 -7.89 -3.27 0.03
N GLN A 51 -7.46 -4.35 -0.61
CA GLN A 51 -7.40 -5.70 -0.07
C GLN A 51 -5.94 -6.15 0.03
N PRO A 52 -5.36 -6.30 1.24
CA PRO A 52 -4.06 -6.94 1.40
C PRO A 52 -4.02 -8.34 0.81
N LEU A 53 -2.88 -8.68 0.21
CA LEU A 53 -2.61 -10.01 -0.34
C LEU A 53 -1.55 -10.73 0.49
N GLY A 54 -0.39 -10.11 0.71
CA GLY A 54 0.74 -10.83 1.29
C GLY A 54 2.07 -10.08 1.27
N LEU A 55 3.12 -10.75 1.76
CA LEU A 55 4.49 -10.27 1.75
C LEU A 55 5.28 -10.95 0.64
N VAL A 56 5.95 -10.15 -0.20
CA VAL A 56 6.99 -10.66 -1.10
C VAL A 56 8.35 -10.42 -0.47
N ILE A 57 9.07 -11.51 -0.23
CA ILE A 57 10.45 -11.53 0.24
C ILE A 57 11.35 -11.77 -0.97
N GLU A 58 12.18 -10.77 -1.26
CA GLU A 58 13.28 -10.82 -2.21
C GLU A 58 14.61 -10.68 -1.45
N PRO A 59 15.76 -11.11 -2.01
CA PRO A 59 17.04 -11.03 -1.31
C PRO A 59 17.41 -9.62 -0.83
N SER A 60 16.99 -8.57 -1.54
CA SER A 60 17.35 -7.18 -1.19
C SER A 60 16.27 -6.44 -0.40
N ILE A 61 15.00 -6.85 -0.51
CA ILE A 61 13.85 -6.07 -0.08
C ILE A 61 12.64 -6.96 0.22
N VAL A 62 11.87 -6.56 1.23
CA VAL A 62 10.55 -7.13 1.52
C VAL A 62 9.47 -6.10 1.22
N LYS A 63 8.39 -6.52 0.57
CA LYS A 63 7.28 -5.66 0.14
C LYS A 63 5.95 -6.22 0.62
N ALA A 64 5.11 -5.36 1.19
CA ALA A 64 3.70 -5.66 1.43
C ALA A 64 2.88 -5.34 0.17
N LEU A 65 2.14 -6.33 -0.31
CA LEU A 65 1.31 -6.21 -1.51
C LEU A 65 -0.17 -6.22 -1.16
N GLY A 66 -0.94 -5.57 -2.02
CA GLY A 66 -2.34 -5.88 -2.16
C GLY A 66 -3.00 -5.23 -3.36
N GLU A 67 -4.30 -5.42 -3.46
CA GLU A 67 -5.10 -4.97 -4.59
C GLU A 67 -5.95 -3.78 -4.20
N GLY A 68 -5.76 -2.67 -4.91
CA GLY A 68 -6.59 -1.49 -4.83
C GLY A 68 -7.74 -1.56 -5.84
N TYR A 69 -8.92 -1.13 -5.39
CA TYR A 69 -10.12 -0.98 -6.19
C TYR A 69 -10.55 0.49 -6.12
N ILE A 70 -10.45 1.21 -7.24
CA ILE A 70 -10.89 2.61 -7.33
C ILE A 70 -12.25 2.65 -8.03
N ALA A 71 -13.18 3.44 -7.49
CA ALA A 71 -14.50 3.65 -8.07
C ALA A 71 -14.39 4.42 -9.40
N GLU A 72 -15.07 3.92 -10.45
CA GLU A 72 -15.06 4.56 -11.78
C GLU A 72 -16.43 5.13 -12.17
N ASN A 73 -17.47 4.85 -11.38
CA ASN A 73 -18.83 5.28 -11.62
C ASN A 73 -19.62 5.35 -10.31
N ALA A 74 -20.80 5.96 -10.36
CA ALA A 74 -21.66 6.17 -9.19
C ALA A 74 -22.09 4.87 -8.48
N ILE A 75 -22.18 3.73 -9.20
CA ILE A 75 -22.51 2.43 -8.59
C ILE A 75 -21.35 1.95 -7.71
N ASP A 76 -20.12 2.07 -8.22
CA ASP A 76 -18.92 1.72 -7.47
C ASP A 76 -18.71 2.65 -6.28
N GLU A 77 -18.93 3.96 -6.45
CA GLU A 77 -18.86 4.93 -5.36
C GLU A 77 -19.82 4.57 -4.21
N LYS A 78 -21.06 4.16 -4.54
CA LYS A 78 -22.04 3.74 -3.53
C LYS A 78 -21.57 2.49 -2.78
N LYS A 79 -20.97 1.52 -3.49
CA LYS A 79 -20.40 0.31 -2.87
C LYS A 79 -19.22 0.65 -1.96
N VAL A 80 -18.31 1.53 -2.40
CA VAL A 80 -17.17 2.00 -1.61
C VAL A 80 -17.65 2.70 -0.34
N LYS A 81 -18.57 3.67 -0.46
CA LYS A 81 -19.15 4.38 0.70
C LYS A 81 -19.79 3.41 1.69
N SER A 82 -20.55 2.42 1.21
CA SER A 82 -21.14 1.40 2.09
C SER A 82 -20.09 0.56 2.82
N ARG A 83 -18.99 0.18 2.15
CA ARG A 83 -17.90 -0.59 2.80
C ARG A 83 -17.14 0.25 3.81
N VAL A 84 -16.87 1.51 3.50
CA VAL A 84 -16.23 2.47 4.41
C VAL A 84 -17.06 2.60 5.69
N LEU A 85 -18.37 2.80 5.58
CA LEU A 85 -19.24 2.88 6.77
C LEU A 85 -19.19 1.63 7.63
N SER A 86 -19.23 0.44 7.02
CA SER A 86 -19.09 -0.83 7.76
C SER A 86 -17.73 -0.96 8.44
N TYR A 87 -16.66 -0.51 7.78
CA TYR A 87 -15.30 -0.51 8.31
C TYR A 87 -15.17 0.41 9.52
N GLU A 88 -15.61 1.67 9.40
CA GLU A 88 -15.55 2.65 10.48
C GLU A 88 -16.39 2.18 11.68
N TYR A 89 -17.56 1.58 11.45
CA TYR A 89 -18.37 0.99 12.52
C TYR A 89 -17.66 -0.17 13.21
N ALA A 90 -17.03 -1.07 12.46
CA ALA A 90 -16.25 -2.18 13.04
C ALA A 90 -15.08 -1.67 13.88
N LYS A 91 -14.39 -0.60 13.42
CA LYS A 91 -13.33 0.05 14.18
C LYS A 91 -13.83 0.73 15.45
N GLU A 92 -14.98 1.38 15.43
CA GLU A 92 -15.60 1.93 16.64
C GLU A 92 -15.92 0.83 17.67
N LEU A 93 -16.43 -0.32 17.21
CA LEU A 93 -16.69 -1.47 18.09
C LEU A 93 -15.40 -2.03 18.71
N GLU A 94 -14.31 -2.08 17.96
CA GLU A 94 -13.02 -2.61 18.40
C GLU A 94 -12.31 -1.64 19.35
N ASP A 95 -12.20 -0.37 18.96
CA ASP A 95 -11.30 0.59 19.61
C ASP A 95 -11.98 1.41 20.71
N VAL A 96 -13.31 1.55 20.68
CA VAL A 96 -14.05 2.49 21.55
C VAL A 96 -14.96 1.77 22.53
N MET A 97 -15.75 0.79 22.06
CA MET A 97 -16.74 0.12 22.91
C MET A 97 -16.17 -0.59 24.14
N PRO A 98 -14.96 -1.18 24.13
CA PRO A 98 -14.34 -1.74 25.34
C PRO A 98 -14.16 -0.70 26.48
N PHE A 99 -14.14 0.59 26.15
CA PHE A 99 -13.92 1.69 27.08
C PHE A 99 -15.18 2.48 27.44
N LYS A 100 -16.32 2.18 26.80
CA LYS A 100 -17.57 2.92 26.96
C LYS A 100 -18.03 3.03 28.42
N ASN A 101 -18.03 1.91 29.14
CA ASN A 101 -18.49 1.88 30.54
C ASN A 101 -17.62 2.76 31.45
N GLU A 102 -16.31 2.81 31.20
CA GLU A 102 -15.40 3.66 31.97
C GLU A 102 -15.62 5.14 31.66
N LEU A 103 -15.77 5.48 30.37
CA LEU A 103 -16.12 6.84 29.93
C LEU A 103 -17.41 7.31 30.63
N ASP A 104 -18.46 6.50 30.61
CA ASP A 104 -19.73 6.84 31.26
C ASP A 104 -19.61 6.96 32.77
N THR A 105 -18.87 6.06 33.42
CA THR A 105 -18.66 6.13 34.87
C THR A 105 -17.98 7.43 35.27
N LYS A 106 -16.97 7.87 34.51
CA LYS A 106 -16.19 9.06 34.87
C LYS A 106 -16.81 10.38 34.39
N LEU A 107 -17.57 10.38 33.29
CA LEU A 107 -18.05 11.60 32.63
C LEU A 107 -19.57 11.83 32.69
N SER A 108 -20.37 10.88 33.15
CA SER A 108 -21.84 10.94 33.11
C SER A 108 -22.45 12.23 33.67
N GLN A 109 -21.91 12.75 34.78
CA GLN A 109 -22.38 13.99 35.41
C GLN A 109 -22.15 15.26 34.58
N TYR A 110 -21.30 15.20 33.54
CA TYR A 110 -20.93 16.33 32.71
C TYR A 110 -21.58 16.30 31.31
N TYR A 111 -22.41 15.30 31.00
CA TYR A 111 -23.03 15.19 29.68
C TYR A 111 -24.23 16.13 29.49
N THR A 112 -24.42 16.62 28.26
CA THR A 112 -25.52 17.54 27.89
C THR A 112 -26.66 16.88 27.10
N GLY A 113 -26.57 15.57 26.85
CA GLY A 113 -27.60 14.76 26.20
C GLY A 113 -27.37 14.44 24.72
N ASN A 114 -26.44 15.15 24.05
CA ASN A 114 -26.13 14.96 22.62
C ASN A 114 -24.74 14.33 22.36
N LYS A 115 -24.26 13.51 23.31
CA LYS A 115 -22.92 12.92 23.24
C LYS A 115 -22.80 11.85 22.15
N LYS A 116 -21.60 11.71 21.59
CA LYS A 116 -21.22 10.62 20.69
C LYS A 116 -19.89 10.02 21.12
N TYR A 117 -19.75 8.71 20.99
CA TYR A 117 -18.46 8.04 21.16
C TYR A 117 -17.72 8.03 19.82
N CYS A 118 -16.40 8.05 19.85
CA CYS A 118 -15.57 8.07 18.66
C CYS A 118 -14.15 7.61 18.98
N ASN A 119 -13.43 7.16 17.94
CA ASN A 119 -11.99 6.96 18.00
C ASN A 119 -11.27 8.18 17.41
N ASN A 120 -10.75 9.04 18.28
CA ASN A 120 -9.97 10.21 17.93
C ASN A 120 -8.57 10.12 18.56
N GLU A 121 -7.76 9.19 18.05
CA GLU A 121 -6.45 8.82 18.63
C GLU A 121 -6.54 8.18 20.02
N SER A 122 -7.72 8.19 20.64
CA SER A 122 -8.11 7.40 21.79
C SER A 122 -9.62 7.15 21.77
N ALA A 123 -10.08 6.19 22.58
CA ALA A 123 -11.50 6.04 22.86
C ALA A 123 -12.01 7.29 23.59
N ALA A 124 -12.92 8.02 22.94
CA ALA A 124 -13.28 9.37 23.33
C ALA A 124 -14.78 9.66 23.23
N VAL A 125 -15.19 10.76 23.85
CA VAL A 125 -16.55 11.31 23.79
C VAL A 125 -16.50 12.71 23.20
N VAL A 126 -17.36 12.94 22.21
CA VAL A 126 -17.73 14.26 21.71
C VAL A 126 -19.00 14.72 22.41
N ASP A 127 -18.93 15.79 23.17
CA ASP A 127 -20.07 16.51 23.76
C ASP A 127 -19.69 17.98 23.88
N ARG A 128 -20.55 18.88 23.37
CA ARG A 128 -20.23 20.30 23.23
C ARG A 128 -19.75 20.90 24.55
N GLY A 129 -18.54 21.44 24.62
CA GLY A 129 -17.94 22.06 25.80
C GLY A 129 -17.62 21.11 26.97
N ILE A 130 -17.53 19.79 26.72
CA ILE A 130 -17.26 18.80 27.76
C ILE A 130 -15.95 19.07 28.51
N VAL A 131 -14.90 19.47 27.80
CA VAL A 131 -13.58 19.70 28.42
C VAL A 131 -13.65 20.87 29.39
N ARG A 132 -14.36 21.95 29.05
CA ARG A 132 -14.58 23.09 29.96
C ARG A 132 -15.35 22.71 31.22
N ARG A 133 -16.32 21.78 31.11
CA ARG A 133 -17.11 21.31 32.26
C ARG A 133 -16.31 20.40 33.18
N VAL A 134 -15.49 19.52 32.61
CA VAL A 134 -14.67 18.56 33.36
C VAL A 134 -13.45 19.26 33.98
N PHE A 135 -12.80 20.15 33.24
CA PHE A 135 -11.57 20.83 33.66
C PHE A 135 -11.68 22.36 33.55
N PRO A 136 -12.56 23.02 34.34
CA PRO A 136 -12.74 24.47 34.27
C PRO A 136 -11.45 25.25 34.58
N ASP A 137 -10.59 24.68 35.43
CA ASP A 137 -9.33 25.30 35.84
C ASP A 137 -8.33 25.46 34.70
N LEU A 138 -8.40 24.60 33.68
CA LEU A 138 -7.56 24.67 32.49
C LEU A 138 -7.74 25.99 31.72
N PHE A 139 -8.95 26.56 31.79
CA PHE A 139 -9.33 27.74 31.01
C PHE A 139 -9.27 29.04 31.83
N LYS A 140 -8.87 29.01 33.11
CA LYS A 140 -8.79 30.21 33.95
C LYS A 140 -7.80 31.27 33.42
N ASN A 141 -6.74 30.82 32.76
CA ASN A 141 -5.67 31.68 32.24
C ASN A 141 -5.66 31.78 30.71
N GLU A 142 -6.75 31.42 30.04
CA GLU A 142 -6.87 31.61 28.60
C GLU A 142 -6.84 33.09 28.23
N ASP A 143 -6.36 33.41 27.04
CA ASP A 143 -6.41 34.79 26.57
C ASP A 143 -7.79 35.17 26.00
N LYS A 144 -7.93 36.44 25.58
CA LYS A 144 -9.17 36.97 24.98
C LYS A 144 -9.65 36.24 23.73
N LYS A 145 -8.83 35.36 23.15
CA LYS A 145 -9.11 34.54 21.97
C LYS A 145 -9.26 33.05 22.30
N GLY A 146 -9.26 32.67 23.60
CA GLY A 146 -9.41 31.29 24.06
C GLY A 146 -8.13 30.46 23.93
N LEU A 147 -6.97 31.10 23.75
CA LEU A 147 -5.70 30.36 23.65
C LEU A 147 -5.08 30.13 25.03
N ILE A 148 -4.60 28.91 25.23
CA ILE A 148 -3.90 28.46 26.44
C ILE A 148 -2.39 28.43 26.17
N ASP A 149 -1.59 28.84 27.15
CA ASP A 149 -0.13 28.72 27.07
C ASP A 149 0.28 27.25 27.08
N ILE A 150 1.05 26.81 26.07
CA ILE A 150 1.45 25.41 25.93
C ILE A 150 2.26 24.94 27.14
N THR A 151 2.99 25.83 27.80
CA THR A 151 3.82 25.48 28.98
C THR A 151 2.98 25.04 30.19
N ASN A 152 1.67 25.33 30.19
CA ASN A 152 0.73 24.87 31.21
C ASN A 152 0.12 23.50 30.90
N LEU A 153 0.47 22.88 29.76
CA LEU A 153 -0.05 21.60 29.31
C LEU A 153 1.00 20.50 29.47
N ASN A 154 0.54 19.26 29.59
CA ASN A 154 1.42 18.08 29.66
C ASN A 154 1.32 17.27 28.36
N PRO A 155 2.14 17.56 27.34
CA PRO A 155 2.07 16.86 26.06
C PRO A 155 2.54 15.41 26.17
N ILE A 156 1.75 14.48 25.63
CA ILE A 156 2.15 13.07 25.46
C ILE A 156 2.38 12.70 23.99
N ALA A 157 1.92 13.56 23.07
CA ALA A 157 2.15 13.49 21.63
C ALA A 157 1.86 14.87 21.00
N PRO A 158 2.19 15.07 19.71
CA PRO A 158 1.84 16.30 18.99
C PRO A 158 0.33 16.60 19.03
N GLY A 159 -0.04 17.67 19.72
CA GLY A 159 -1.43 18.12 19.91
C GLY A 159 -2.26 17.31 20.88
N VAL A 160 -1.66 16.45 21.71
CA VAL A 160 -2.38 15.61 22.68
C VAL A 160 -1.80 15.82 24.06
N PHE A 161 -2.65 16.25 25.00
CA PHE A 161 -2.23 16.66 26.33
C PHE A 161 -2.92 15.82 27.40
N LYS A 162 -2.15 15.24 28.31
CA LYS A 162 -2.67 14.42 29.40
C LYS A 162 -3.13 15.31 30.56
N ILE A 163 -4.33 15.05 31.05
CA ILE A 163 -4.87 15.63 32.29
C ILE A 163 -5.50 14.49 33.09
N GLU A 164 -4.89 14.15 34.23
CA GLU A 164 -5.31 13.02 35.06
C GLU A 164 -5.39 11.70 34.25
N ASP A 165 -6.58 11.08 34.21
CA ASP A 165 -6.90 9.86 33.47
C ASP A 165 -7.32 10.11 32.02
N PHE A 166 -7.34 11.38 31.60
CA PHE A 166 -7.87 11.80 30.32
C PHE A 166 -6.80 12.41 29.42
N VAL A 167 -7.15 12.53 28.15
CA VAL A 167 -6.44 13.30 27.15
C VAL A 167 -7.38 14.35 26.57
N VAL A 168 -6.84 15.55 26.41
CA VAL A 168 -7.45 16.66 25.65
C VAL A 168 -6.62 16.92 24.41
N PHE A 169 -7.28 17.40 23.36
CA PHE A 169 -6.68 17.51 22.03
C PHE A 169 -6.53 18.98 21.65
N ALA A 170 -5.57 19.27 20.78
CA ALA A 170 -5.56 20.50 20.02
C ALA A 170 -6.86 20.60 19.19
N HIS A 171 -7.33 21.83 18.97
CA HIS A 171 -8.60 22.12 18.31
C HIS A 171 -8.80 21.31 17.01
N ASN A 172 -10.01 20.84 16.71
CA ASN A 172 -10.30 20.05 15.50
C ASN A 172 -9.96 20.76 14.18
N TYR A 173 -9.68 22.07 14.20
CA TYR A 173 -9.34 22.85 13.01
C TYR A 173 -7.88 22.66 12.57
N TYR A 174 -7.07 21.95 13.36
CA TYR A 174 -5.77 21.43 12.93
C TYR A 174 -5.89 20.18 12.02
N ARG A 175 -7.09 19.69 11.76
CA ARG A 175 -7.36 18.49 10.97
C ARG A 175 -7.84 18.87 9.56
N ARG A 176 -7.60 18.00 8.56
CA ARG A 176 -8.11 18.21 7.19
C ARG A 176 -9.62 18.43 7.21
N SER A 177 -10.10 19.36 6.38
CA SER A 177 -11.53 19.71 6.29
C SER A 177 -12.15 20.10 7.64
N LEU A 178 -11.30 20.54 8.61
CA LEU A 178 -11.69 20.91 9.97
C LEU A 178 -12.43 19.79 10.73
N SER A 179 -12.18 18.53 10.37
CA SER A 179 -12.98 17.38 10.78
C SER A 179 -12.24 16.46 11.74
N ARG A 180 -12.95 16.00 12.78
CA ARG A 180 -12.49 14.94 13.70
C ARG A 180 -12.32 13.58 13.01
N LEU A 181 -12.85 13.38 11.80
CA LEU A 181 -12.57 12.16 11.03
C LEU A 181 -11.11 12.07 10.56
N ASN A 182 -10.44 13.22 10.43
CA ASN A 182 -9.06 13.29 9.93
C ASN A 182 -8.06 13.38 11.08
N SER A 183 -6.78 13.11 10.81
CA SER A 183 -5.71 13.26 11.81
C SER A 183 -5.36 14.73 12.10
N LEU A 184 -4.79 14.96 13.28
CA LEU A 184 -4.12 16.23 13.61
C LEU A 184 -2.92 16.48 12.67
N ASN A 185 -2.61 17.75 12.42
CA ASN A 185 -1.37 18.17 11.77
C ASN A 185 -0.19 17.98 12.73
N ILE A 186 0.32 16.75 12.81
CA ILE A 186 1.33 16.35 13.79
C ILE A 186 2.66 17.08 13.59
N GLU A 187 3.04 17.36 12.34
CA GLU A 187 4.29 18.07 12.00
C GLU A 187 4.28 19.48 12.57
N PHE A 188 3.20 20.22 12.32
CA PHE A 188 3.02 21.57 12.85
C PHE A 188 2.96 21.59 14.38
N LEU A 189 2.17 20.68 14.97
CA LEU A 189 1.96 20.65 16.42
C LEU A 189 3.23 20.24 17.17
N GLU A 190 4.03 19.32 16.61
CA GLU A 190 5.34 18.95 17.14
C GLU A 190 6.29 20.15 17.12
N LEU A 191 6.35 20.88 16.00
CA LEU A 191 7.17 22.09 15.88
C LEU A 191 6.72 23.17 16.87
N LEU A 192 5.41 23.41 16.99
CA LEU A 192 4.85 24.42 17.91
C LEU A 192 5.18 24.07 19.37
N GLN A 193 5.07 22.79 19.75
CA GLN A 193 5.44 22.31 21.07
C GLN A 193 6.94 22.48 21.34
N LYS A 194 7.81 22.09 20.41
CA LYS A 194 9.26 22.32 20.53
C LYS A 194 9.60 23.80 20.65
N THR A 195 8.87 24.65 19.93
CA THR A 195 9.03 26.12 20.01
C THR A 195 8.76 26.64 21.42
N SER A 196 7.82 26.03 22.15
CA SER A 196 7.47 26.43 23.53
C SER A 196 8.57 26.13 24.55
N GLU A 197 9.59 25.33 24.19
CA GLU A 197 10.76 25.08 25.04
C GLU A 197 11.69 26.31 25.12
N ASN A 198 11.61 27.22 24.14
CA ASN A 198 12.31 28.50 24.17
C ASN A 198 11.58 29.49 25.09
N LYS A 199 12.19 29.80 26.23
CA LYS A 199 11.63 30.70 27.26
C LYS A 199 11.50 32.16 26.82
N ASP A 200 12.18 32.57 25.75
CA ASP A 200 12.06 33.92 25.18
C ASP A 200 10.81 34.06 24.30
N LEU A 201 10.17 32.93 23.95
CA LEU A 201 8.95 32.89 23.16
C LEU A 201 7.74 32.54 24.03
N LYS A 202 6.63 33.21 23.79
CA LYS A 202 5.33 32.88 24.40
C LYS A 202 4.48 32.15 23.38
N VAL A 203 4.26 30.87 23.60
CA VAL A 203 3.56 29.99 22.66
C VAL A 203 2.21 29.58 23.23
N LYS A 204 1.15 29.82 22.45
CA LYS A 204 -0.22 29.49 22.84
C LYS A 204 -0.94 28.67 21.78
N ILE A 205 -1.91 27.87 22.23
CA ILE A 205 -2.69 26.94 21.42
C ILE A 205 -4.16 26.93 21.83
N ALA A 206 -5.04 26.66 20.87
CA ALA A 206 -6.45 26.36 21.08
C ALA A 206 -6.67 24.85 21.28
N LEU A 207 -7.48 24.50 22.28
CA LEU A 207 -7.87 23.12 22.55
C LEU A 207 -9.25 22.81 21.95
N ASP A 208 -9.49 21.53 21.67
CA ASP A 208 -10.81 21.03 21.31
C ASP A 208 -11.66 20.90 22.58
N GLU A 209 -12.55 21.87 22.79
CA GLU A 209 -13.38 21.93 23.99
C GLU A 209 -14.49 20.87 24.03
N ASP A 210 -14.81 20.27 22.89
CA ASP A 210 -15.91 19.32 22.77
C ASP A 210 -15.45 17.86 22.81
N LEU A 211 -14.14 17.59 22.90
CA LEU A 211 -13.58 16.24 22.78
C LEU A 211 -12.70 15.90 23.98
N ILE A 212 -13.05 14.81 24.66
CA ILE A 212 -12.27 14.25 25.77
C ILE A 212 -12.08 12.74 25.58
N GLY A 213 -10.85 12.26 25.71
CA GLY A 213 -10.48 10.86 25.52
C GLY A 213 -9.86 10.23 26.75
N LEU A 214 -9.79 8.90 26.81
CA LEU A 214 -9.07 8.20 27.88
C LEU A 214 -7.59 8.06 27.54
N VAL A 215 -6.73 8.32 28.52
CA VAL A 215 -5.27 8.22 28.31
C VAL A 215 -4.82 6.79 28.01
N LYS A 216 -5.45 5.80 28.64
CA LYS A 216 -5.06 4.38 28.52
C LYS A 216 -5.38 3.74 27.17
N SER A 217 -6.28 4.34 26.39
CA SER A 217 -6.65 3.89 25.04
C SER A 217 -5.95 4.71 23.95
N TYR A 218 -5.01 5.58 24.33
CA TYR A 218 -4.28 6.40 23.38
C TYR A 218 -3.41 5.54 22.45
N GLY A 219 -3.60 5.73 21.14
CA GLY A 219 -2.82 5.14 20.06
C GLY A 219 -2.29 6.22 19.13
N MET A 220 -0.97 6.31 19.00
CA MET A 220 -0.33 7.28 18.12
C MET A 220 -0.59 6.94 16.64
N LYS A 221 -1.05 7.92 15.86
CA LYS A 221 -1.22 7.81 14.41
C LYS A 221 0.00 8.37 13.69
N PHE A 222 0.49 7.65 12.69
CA PHE A 222 1.52 8.13 11.78
C PHE A 222 0.94 8.29 10.38
N GLU A 223 1.08 9.48 9.80
CA GLU A 223 0.88 9.69 8.37
C GLU A 223 2.24 9.67 7.68
N PHE A 224 2.46 8.75 6.73
CA PHE A 224 3.73 8.66 5.98
C PHE A 224 3.72 9.54 4.73
N GLN A 225 3.13 10.72 4.84
CA GLN A 225 3.19 11.74 3.80
C GLN A 225 4.47 12.55 3.97
N TYR A 226 5.11 12.88 2.86
CA TYR A 226 6.29 13.72 2.87
C TYR A 226 6.18 14.76 1.77
N TRP A 227 6.19 16.01 2.20
CA TRP A 227 6.21 17.18 1.33
C TRP A 227 7.65 17.69 1.26
N ARG A 228 8.15 17.91 0.03
CA ARG A 228 9.48 18.50 -0.18
C ARG A 228 9.36 20.01 -0.10
N GLY A 229 10.28 20.65 0.60
CA GLY A 229 10.45 22.11 0.57
C GLY A 229 11.87 22.53 0.12
N PRO A 230 12.04 23.42 -0.88
CA PRO A 230 13.33 24.03 -1.25
C PRO A 230 13.68 25.31 -0.44
N TYR A 231 14.67 26.12 -0.87
CA TYR A 231 15.32 27.18 -0.08
C TYR A 231 14.92 28.62 -0.48
N PHE A 232 14.65 29.47 0.52
CA PHE A 232 14.28 30.90 0.40
C PHE A 232 15.33 31.86 0.95
N THR A 233 15.21 33.13 0.59
CA THR A 233 16.00 34.22 1.20
C THR A 233 15.59 34.46 2.66
N ASP A 234 16.53 34.46 3.61
CA ASP A 234 16.23 34.78 5.02
C ASP A 234 16.00 36.27 5.27
N ASN A 235 16.13 37.13 4.25
CA ASN A 235 15.96 38.57 4.41
C ASN A 235 14.52 39.01 4.05
N LEU A 236 13.65 39.16 5.06
CA LEU A 236 12.27 39.62 4.87
C LEU A 236 12.17 41.11 4.47
N SER A 237 13.19 41.91 4.74
CA SER A 237 13.17 43.37 4.49
C SER A 237 13.17 43.75 3.01
N VAL A 238 13.60 42.85 2.12
CA VAL A 238 13.69 43.11 0.67
C VAL A 238 12.44 42.72 -0.11
N ILE A 239 11.45 42.11 0.55
CA ILE A 239 10.18 41.76 -0.09
C ILE A 239 9.40 43.06 -0.34
N PRO A 240 8.78 43.29 -1.51
CA PRO A 240 7.97 44.48 -1.74
C PRO A 240 6.59 44.40 -1.07
N ASP A 241 6.00 45.55 -0.76
CA ASP A 241 4.61 45.62 -0.30
C ASP A 241 3.64 45.37 -1.47
N GLY A 242 2.50 44.72 -1.17
CA GLY A 242 1.51 44.31 -2.16
C GLY A 242 0.88 42.97 -1.83
N VAL A 243 -0.01 42.50 -2.71
CA VAL A 243 -0.60 41.16 -2.64
C VAL A 243 -0.06 40.32 -3.79
N THR A 244 0.41 39.11 -3.47
CA THR A 244 0.81 38.08 -4.44
C THR A 244 -0.20 36.94 -4.37
N ILE A 245 -0.64 36.46 -5.53
CA ILE A 245 -1.60 35.37 -5.65
C ILE A 245 -0.93 34.21 -6.38
N TYR A 246 -0.96 33.02 -5.78
CA TYR A 246 -0.59 31.77 -6.43
C TYR A 246 -1.86 30.96 -6.67
N GLU A 247 -2.11 30.57 -7.91
CA GLU A 247 -3.27 29.75 -8.28
C GLU A 247 -2.86 28.28 -8.37
N ALA A 248 -3.71 27.41 -7.84
CA ALA A 248 -3.54 25.96 -7.98
C ALA A 248 -3.93 25.51 -9.40
N SER A 249 -3.16 24.58 -9.97
CA SER A 249 -3.60 23.80 -11.12
C SER A 249 -4.77 22.88 -10.76
N GLU A 250 -5.50 22.36 -11.75
CA GLU A 250 -6.64 21.46 -11.49
C GLU A 250 -6.26 20.21 -10.68
N ASP A 251 -5.08 19.63 -10.93
CA ASP A 251 -4.56 18.51 -10.15
C ASP A 251 -4.28 18.94 -8.69
N GLU A 252 -3.67 20.10 -8.48
CA GLU A 252 -3.42 20.64 -7.13
C GLU A 252 -4.72 20.94 -6.39
N LYS A 253 -5.73 21.53 -7.04
CA LYS A 253 -7.05 21.77 -6.44
C LYS A 253 -7.66 20.48 -5.93
N LEU A 254 -7.61 19.42 -6.74
CA LEU A 254 -8.14 18.11 -6.38
C LEU A 254 -7.48 17.53 -5.12
N PHE A 255 -6.14 17.66 -4.99
CA PHE A 255 -5.37 17.16 -3.84
C PHE A 255 -5.44 18.04 -2.60
N MET A 256 -5.40 19.36 -2.77
CA MET A 256 -5.26 20.31 -1.68
C MET A 256 -6.62 20.81 -1.16
N GLY A 257 -7.65 20.81 -2.01
CA GLY A 257 -8.93 21.48 -1.74
C GLY A 257 -8.80 23.00 -1.66
N VAL A 258 -7.79 23.58 -2.34
CA VAL A 258 -7.44 25.00 -2.33
C VAL A 258 -7.35 25.48 -3.77
N SER A 259 -8.06 26.57 -4.09
CA SER A 259 -8.09 27.19 -5.41
C SER A 259 -6.90 28.12 -5.64
N SER A 260 -6.55 28.89 -4.62
CA SER A 260 -5.41 29.80 -4.63
C SER A 260 -4.94 30.10 -3.21
N THR A 261 -3.76 30.70 -3.11
CA THR A 261 -3.22 31.25 -1.85
C THR A 261 -2.79 32.69 -2.08
N GLU A 262 -3.24 33.57 -1.21
CA GLU A 262 -2.95 35.00 -1.27
C GLU A 262 -2.01 35.41 -0.14
N LEU A 263 -0.95 36.13 -0.49
CA LEU A 263 0.09 36.58 0.44
C LEU A 263 0.26 38.10 0.33
N GLY A 264 0.00 38.80 1.42
CA GLY A 264 0.03 40.27 1.50
C GLY A 264 1.13 40.80 2.41
N TRP A 265 1.87 41.80 1.93
CA TRP A 265 2.77 42.64 2.73
C TRP A 265 2.29 44.08 2.73
N TYR A 266 2.14 44.66 3.91
CA TYR A 266 1.69 46.05 4.05
C TYR A 266 2.03 46.63 5.42
N PHE A 267 1.91 47.95 5.57
CA PHE A 267 2.01 48.62 6.86
C PHE A 267 0.65 48.72 7.54
N GLN A 268 0.58 48.23 8.78
CA GLN A 268 -0.59 48.35 9.64
C GLN A 268 -0.16 48.74 11.06
N ASP A 269 -0.84 49.74 11.63
CA ASP A 269 -0.58 50.22 13.00
C ASP A 269 0.89 50.57 13.27
N GLY A 270 1.57 51.11 12.24
CA GLY A 270 2.97 51.53 12.30
C GLY A 270 3.98 50.39 12.08
N LYS A 271 3.53 49.14 11.98
CA LYS A 271 4.40 47.97 11.78
C LYS A 271 4.24 47.40 10.38
N ARG A 272 5.30 46.76 9.90
CA ARG A 272 5.24 45.95 8.69
C ARG A 272 4.60 44.60 8.99
N THR A 273 3.53 44.30 8.28
CA THR A 273 2.65 43.14 8.51
C THR A 273 2.67 42.22 7.30
N PHE A 274 2.73 40.92 7.59
CA PHE A 274 2.52 39.85 6.64
C PHE A 274 1.20 39.15 6.93
N GLU A 275 0.41 38.90 5.88
CA GLU A 275 -0.77 38.06 5.95
C GLU A 275 -0.76 37.03 4.84
N CYS A 276 -1.26 35.84 5.13
CA CYS A 276 -1.43 34.77 4.18
C CYS A 276 -2.82 34.16 4.38
N GLU A 277 -3.55 33.91 3.31
CA GLU A 277 -4.87 33.26 3.35
C GLU A 277 -4.99 32.21 2.23
N GLU A 278 -5.49 31.03 2.58
CA GLU A 278 -5.97 30.05 1.61
C GLU A 278 -7.35 30.41 1.09
N ILE A 279 -7.59 30.15 -0.18
CA ILE A 279 -8.93 30.25 -0.77
C ILE A 279 -9.42 28.83 -1.04
N ALA A 280 -10.25 28.31 -0.13
CA ALA A 280 -10.76 26.94 -0.22
C ALA A 280 -11.55 26.70 -1.51
N ASP A 281 -11.30 25.59 -2.19
CA ASP A 281 -12.05 25.17 -3.39
C ASP A 281 -13.26 24.28 -3.03
N GLU A 282 -13.24 23.72 -1.82
CA GLU A 282 -14.25 22.79 -1.34
C GLU A 282 -14.75 23.13 0.06
N PRO A 283 -15.99 22.71 0.41
CA PRO A 283 -16.49 22.84 1.76
C PRO A 283 -15.63 22.13 2.80
N SER A 284 -15.56 22.74 3.99
CA SER A 284 -15.05 22.11 5.19
C SER A 284 -16.11 21.18 5.78
N TYR A 285 -16.23 19.97 5.23
CA TYR A 285 -17.19 18.93 5.60
C TYR A 285 -17.18 18.55 7.10
N GLY A 286 -16.13 18.89 7.85
CA GLY A 286 -16.14 18.79 9.33
C GLY A 286 -17.08 19.79 10.03
N ILE A 287 -17.53 20.82 9.31
CA ILE A 287 -18.48 21.84 9.75
C ILE A 287 -19.84 21.59 9.13
N SER A 288 -19.91 21.65 7.79
CA SER A 288 -21.11 21.47 6.98
C SER A 288 -20.77 21.48 5.48
N ASN A 289 -21.77 21.31 4.62
CA ASN A 289 -21.60 21.26 3.16
C ASN A 289 -21.55 22.64 2.48
N ASP A 290 -21.75 23.71 3.24
CA ASP A 290 -21.96 25.09 2.77
C ASP A 290 -20.97 26.08 3.41
N HIS A 291 -20.01 25.60 4.21
CA HIS A 291 -19.02 26.44 4.88
C HIS A 291 -17.59 26.12 4.41
N PHE A 292 -16.83 27.17 4.12
CA PHE A 292 -15.47 27.13 3.60
C PHE A 292 -14.51 27.67 4.65
N GLY A 293 -13.66 26.78 5.17
CA GLY A 293 -12.63 27.11 6.15
C GLY A 293 -11.33 27.47 5.47
N CYS A 294 -10.99 28.75 5.49
CA CYS A 294 -9.74 29.27 4.93
C CYS A 294 -8.70 29.41 6.04
N ARG A 295 -7.57 28.69 5.95
CA ARG A 295 -6.45 28.91 6.87
C ARG A 295 -5.87 30.29 6.61
N TYR A 296 -5.53 30.96 7.70
CA TYR A 296 -5.06 32.33 7.70
C TYR A 296 -3.91 32.50 8.69
N VAL A 297 -2.87 33.21 8.27
CA VAL A 297 -1.72 33.57 9.11
C VAL A 297 -1.57 35.08 9.11
N HIS A 298 -1.23 35.61 10.28
CA HIS A 298 -0.88 37.01 10.48
C HIS A 298 0.44 37.13 11.23
N SER A 299 1.33 38.01 10.76
CA SER A 299 2.62 38.27 11.40
C SER A 299 2.99 39.74 11.38
N MET A 300 3.67 40.20 12.42
CA MET A 300 4.19 41.57 12.53
C MET A 300 5.71 41.56 12.70
N LEU A 301 6.40 42.42 11.97
CA LEU A 301 7.83 42.65 12.12
C LEU A 301 8.09 43.75 13.14
N ASP A 302 9.24 43.67 13.79
CA ASP A 302 9.80 44.79 14.55
C ASP A 302 10.48 45.78 13.61
N ASP A 303 10.14 47.06 13.74
CA ASP A 303 10.60 48.10 12.81
C ASP A 303 12.11 48.36 12.88
N SER A 304 12.77 47.97 13.98
CA SER A 304 14.20 48.21 14.18
C SER A 304 15.07 47.03 13.73
N THR A 305 14.61 45.80 13.96
CA THR A 305 15.37 44.58 13.69
C THR A 305 14.91 43.86 12.42
N ASN A 306 13.72 44.16 11.91
CA ASN A 306 13.01 43.43 10.85
C ASN A 306 12.75 41.94 11.15
N TYR A 307 12.91 41.51 12.41
CA TYR A 307 12.54 40.16 12.82
C TYR A 307 11.03 40.09 13.11
N PRO A 308 10.38 38.96 12.82
CA PRO A 308 9.02 38.71 13.29
C PRO A 308 8.99 38.72 14.83
N ILE A 309 8.07 39.50 15.39
CA ILE A 309 7.84 39.58 16.85
C ILE A 309 6.50 39.00 17.29
N HIS A 310 5.66 38.71 16.30
CA HIS A 310 4.32 38.18 16.46
C HIS A 310 3.98 37.33 15.25
N LEU A 311 3.47 36.13 15.49
CA LEU A 311 2.97 35.22 14.47
C LEU A 311 1.79 34.45 15.03
N ASP A 312 0.64 34.51 14.36
CA ASP A 312 -0.52 33.72 14.72
C ASP A 312 -1.22 33.10 13.52
N GLY A 313 -1.94 32.01 13.77
CA GLY A 313 -2.73 31.31 12.77
C GLY A 313 -4.16 31.10 13.23
N ALA A 314 -5.08 31.16 12.28
CA ALA A 314 -6.52 31.11 12.48
C ALA A 314 -7.24 30.49 11.29
N ILE A 315 -8.51 30.16 11.49
CA ILE A 315 -9.44 29.86 10.39
C ILE A 315 -10.40 31.03 10.22
N ARG A 316 -10.55 31.50 8.98
CA ARG A 316 -11.65 32.35 8.55
C ARG A 316 -12.70 31.48 7.89
N LEU A 317 -13.90 31.44 8.46
CA LEU A 317 -15.00 30.63 7.96
C LEU A 317 -15.97 31.50 7.15
N TYR A 318 -16.20 31.10 5.90
CA TYR A 318 -17.10 31.72 4.95
C TYR A 318 -18.29 30.79 4.70
N ASP A 319 -19.49 31.36 4.54
CA ASP A 319 -20.63 30.67 3.92
C ASP A 319 -20.51 30.80 2.39
N GLU A 320 -21.35 30.09 1.62
CA GLU A 320 -21.32 30.11 0.15
C GLU A 320 -21.32 31.53 -0.46
N GLU A 321 -22.19 32.43 0.03
CA GLU A 321 -22.30 33.80 -0.50
C GLU A 321 -21.04 34.62 -0.21
N LYS A 322 -20.51 34.54 1.01
CA LYS A 322 -19.28 35.24 1.37
C LYS A 322 -18.06 34.65 0.69
N MET A 323 -18.05 33.33 0.45
CA MET A 323 -16.97 32.68 -0.28
C MET A 323 -16.95 33.14 -1.74
N ALA A 324 -18.11 33.19 -2.40
CA ALA A 324 -18.24 33.74 -3.76
C ALA A 324 -17.74 35.20 -3.81
N SER A 325 -18.13 36.02 -2.83
CA SER A 325 -17.65 37.40 -2.73
C SER A 325 -16.14 37.48 -2.47
N ARG A 326 -15.58 36.54 -1.69
CA ARG A 326 -14.15 36.48 -1.34
C ARG A 326 -13.28 36.14 -2.55
N LEU A 327 -13.79 35.38 -3.53
CA LEU A 327 -13.08 35.03 -4.76
C LEU A 327 -12.82 36.24 -5.68
N GLU A 328 -13.60 37.33 -5.53
CA GLU A 328 -13.53 38.51 -6.41
C GLU A 328 -12.64 39.63 -5.84
N ILE A 329 -12.18 39.51 -4.61
CA ILE A 329 -11.46 40.56 -3.88
C ILE A 329 -10.18 39.99 -3.26
N ASP A 330 -9.10 40.77 -3.26
CA ASP A 330 -7.86 40.35 -2.62
C ASP A 330 -7.92 40.43 -1.08
N ILE A 331 -6.98 39.77 -0.40
CA ILE A 331 -6.85 39.67 1.06
C ILE A 331 -6.79 41.04 1.75
N LYS A 332 -6.25 42.06 1.07
CA LYS A 332 -6.13 43.42 1.62
C LYS A 332 -7.48 44.12 1.66
N HIS A 333 -8.35 43.85 0.70
CA HIS A 333 -9.70 44.43 0.61
C HIS A 333 -10.79 43.51 1.17
N ALA A 334 -10.45 42.27 1.54
CA ALA A 334 -11.38 41.30 2.09
C ALA A 334 -12.08 41.80 3.37
N PRO A 335 -13.41 41.66 3.47
CA PRO A 335 -14.15 42.14 4.62
C PRO A 335 -13.87 41.27 5.85
N LYS A 336 -13.76 41.92 7.01
CA LYS A 336 -13.46 41.26 8.30
C LYS A 336 -14.68 40.59 8.96
N ASN A 337 -15.81 40.50 8.26
CA ASN A 337 -17.10 39.99 8.78
C ASN A 337 -17.25 38.47 8.63
N THR A 338 -16.19 37.73 8.97
CA THR A 338 -16.15 36.27 8.94
C THR A 338 -16.18 35.70 10.36
N LYS A 339 -16.52 34.43 10.52
CA LYS A 339 -16.32 33.76 11.80
C LYS A 339 -14.82 33.42 11.90
N TYR A 340 -14.13 34.17 12.77
CA TYR A 340 -12.68 34.08 12.97
C TYR A 340 -12.34 33.24 14.21
N THR A 341 -11.70 32.08 14.01
CA THR A 341 -11.25 31.20 15.10
C THR A 341 -9.73 31.18 15.15
N LYS A 342 -9.12 31.81 16.17
CA LYS A 342 -7.67 31.77 16.37
C LYS A 342 -7.27 30.42 16.92
N LEU A 343 -6.20 29.84 16.40
CA LEU A 343 -5.74 28.49 16.76
C LEU A 343 -4.43 28.51 17.54
N TRP A 344 -3.44 29.28 17.10
CA TRP A 344 -2.14 29.34 17.76
C TRP A 344 -1.54 30.73 17.67
N ARG A 345 -0.57 31.00 18.55
CA ARG A 345 0.21 32.24 18.55
C ARG A 345 1.60 32.02 19.12
N VAL A 346 2.58 32.69 18.52
CA VAL A 346 3.95 32.84 19.04
C VAL A 346 4.24 34.34 19.14
N ASP A 347 4.59 34.79 20.34
CA ASP A 347 5.05 36.16 20.60
C ASP A 347 6.52 36.15 21.08
N GLY A 348 7.30 37.19 20.75
CA GLY A 348 8.73 37.28 21.04
C GLY A 348 9.55 37.33 19.74
N GLN A 349 10.85 37.57 19.79
CA GLN A 349 11.68 37.65 18.59
C GLN A 349 11.85 36.25 17.96
N ILE A 350 11.21 36.01 16.82
CA ILE A 350 11.16 34.72 16.13
C ILE A 350 12.25 34.69 15.05
N GLU A 351 13.10 33.67 15.08
CA GLU A 351 14.04 33.44 13.99
C GLU A 351 13.30 33.22 12.65
N VAL A 352 13.81 33.82 11.57
CA VAL A 352 13.16 33.78 10.26
C VAL A 352 12.98 32.34 9.75
N SER A 353 13.94 31.46 10.03
CA SER A 353 13.86 30.03 9.69
C SER A 353 12.72 29.31 10.42
N LEU A 354 12.52 29.62 11.70
CA LEU A 354 11.42 29.10 12.50
C LEU A 354 10.07 29.67 12.03
N TRP A 355 10.02 30.97 11.75
CA TRP A 355 8.84 31.65 11.20
C TRP A 355 8.36 30.99 9.91
N LYS A 356 9.26 30.74 8.94
CA LYS A 356 8.93 30.04 7.68
C LYS A 356 8.37 28.66 7.94
N ARG A 357 9.04 27.89 8.79
CA ARG A 357 8.67 26.50 9.05
C ARG A 357 7.31 26.40 9.74
N LEU A 358 7.02 27.28 10.71
CA LEU A 358 5.70 27.34 11.36
C LEU A 358 4.59 27.62 10.34
N ILE A 359 4.83 28.52 9.38
CA ILE A 359 3.86 28.84 8.32
C ILE A 359 3.69 27.65 7.37
N GLY A 360 4.79 27.12 6.83
CA GLY A 360 4.77 25.98 5.91
C GLY A 360 4.09 24.75 6.51
N ASP A 361 4.45 24.38 7.74
CA ASP A 361 3.85 23.22 8.42
C ASP A 361 2.36 23.48 8.74
N TYR A 362 1.96 24.72 9.11
CA TYR A 362 0.55 25.05 9.38
C TYR A 362 -0.33 24.88 8.13
N TYR A 363 0.20 25.27 6.98
CA TYR A 363 -0.43 25.10 5.67
C TYR A 363 -0.22 23.71 5.06
N ARG A 364 -0.12 22.64 5.88
CA ARG A 364 -0.09 21.23 5.45
C ARG A 364 -0.94 20.97 4.20
N ASP A 365 -0.35 20.27 3.23
CA ASP A 365 -0.87 19.95 1.89
C ASP A 365 -0.82 21.09 0.86
N ASN A 366 -0.66 22.34 1.25
CA ASN A 366 -0.64 23.46 0.31
C ASN A 366 0.77 23.76 -0.22
N SER A 367 1.04 23.31 -1.45
CA SER A 367 2.31 23.52 -2.16
C SER A 367 2.58 25.00 -2.47
N LEU A 368 1.55 25.84 -2.60
CA LEU A 368 1.66 27.23 -3.05
C LEU A 368 2.32 28.13 -2.00
N VAL A 369 2.09 27.83 -0.71
CA VAL A 369 2.79 28.50 0.40
C VAL A 369 4.28 28.19 0.34
N GLY A 370 4.63 26.94 0.03
CA GLY A 370 6.01 26.53 -0.24
C GLY A 370 6.59 27.26 -1.45
N GLU A 371 5.88 27.34 -2.57
CA GLU A 371 6.35 28.06 -3.76
C GLU A 371 6.70 29.53 -3.45
N TYR A 372 5.85 30.22 -2.69
CA TYR A 372 6.15 31.58 -2.25
C TYR A 372 7.32 31.64 -1.28
N LEU A 373 7.27 30.84 -0.21
CA LEU A 373 8.22 30.90 0.89
C LEU A 373 9.54 30.21 0.60
N GLU A 374 9.72 29.55 -0.56
CA GLU A 374 10.88 28.70 -0.89
C GLU A 374 11.31 28.71 -2.37
N GLY A 375 10.54 29.35 -3.26
CA GLY A 375 10.85 29.51 -4.70
C GLY A 375 10.32 28.40 -5.61
N LYS A 376 10.42 28.61 -6.94
CA LYS A 376 9.93 27.66 -7.96
C LYS A 376 10.72 26.35 -7.96
N GLN A 377 9.98 25.24 -7.94
CA GLN A 377 10.53 23.89 -7.93
C GLN A 377 11.18 23.53 -9.27
N GLU A 378 12.35 22.88 -9.25
CA GLU A 378 12.68 21.95 -10.33
C GLU A 378 11.74 20.75 -10.19
N LYS A 379 10.80 20.58 -11.14
CA LYS A 379 9.93 19.40 -11.21
C LYS A 379 10.79 18.16 -11.00
N SER A 380 10.46 17.37 -9.97
CA SER A 380 11.28 16.21 -9.67
C SER A 380 11.24 15.25 -10.86
N LYS A 381 12.39 14.70 -11.28
CA LYS A 381 12.47 13.69 -12.35
C LYS A 381 11.62 12.43 -12.08
N ASN A 382 11.00 12.32 -10.89
CA ASN A 382 10.18 11.21 -10.43
C ASN A 382 8.69 11.60 -10.25
N GLU A 383 8.25 12.78 -10.70
CA GLU A 383 6.82 12.95 -10.96
C GLU A 383 6.42 11.88 -11.96
N VAL A 384 5.40 11.09 -11.59
CA VAL A 384 4.77 10.16 -12.52
C VAL A 384 4.19 11.05 -13.60
N ASN A 385 4.93 11.22 -14.69
CA ASN A 385 4.35 11.65 -15.94
C ASN A 385 3.19 10.69 -16.16
N ILE A 386 1.96 11.20 -16.04
CA ILE A 386 0.79 10.54 -16.62
C ILE A 386 1.25 10.24 -18.04
N PRO A 387 1.39 8.96 -18.42
CA PRO A 387 1.95 8.64 -19.72
C PRO A 387 1.08 9.36 -20.75
N ALA A 388 1.66 10.36 -21.42
CA ALA A 388 1.09 10.85 -22.65
C ALA A 388 0.84 9.62 -23.49
N GLU A 389 -0.41 9.42 -23.95
CA GLU A 389 -0.89 8.26 -24.70
C GLU A 389 0.28 7.54 -25.35
N GLU A 390 0.72 6.43 -24.74
CA GLU A 390 1.94 5.77 -25.17
C GLU A 390 1.78 5.43 -26.65
N VAL A 391 2.48 6.20 -27.49
CA VAL A 391 2.75 5.85 -28.87
C VAL A 391 3.26 4.42 -28.81
N HIS A 392 2.50 3.45 -29.36
CA HIS A 392 2.78 2.02 -29.33
C HIS A 392 4.27 1.72 -29.59
N GLN A 393 5.09 1.73 -28.54
CA GLN A 393 6.47 1.29 -28.59
C GLN A 393 6.45 -0.20 -28.28
N PHE A 394 7.12 -0.98 -29.13
CA PHE A 394 7.29 -2.41 -28.91
C PHE A 394 8.01 -2.63 -27.57
N ASN A 395 7.29 -3.17 -26.59
CA ASN A 395 7.82 -3.52 -25.28
C ASN A 395 8.05 -5.03 -25.23
N ILE A 396 9.26 -5.45 -24.82
CA ILE A 396 9.63 -6.88 -24.73
C ILE A 396 8.70 -7.64 -23.79
N LEU A 397 8.22 -6.94 -22.76
CA LEU A 397 7.30 -7.49 -21.78
C LEU A 397 5.97 -7.89 -22.40
N ASN A 398 5.58 -7.37 -23.57
CA ASN A 398 4.38 -7.82 -24.28
C ASN A 398 4.51 -9.24 -24.84
N TYR A 399 5.73 -9.78 -24.90
CA TYR A 399 6.02 -11.11 -25.40
C TYR A 399 6.42 -12.06 -24.27
N ILE A 400 7.25 -11.61 -23.33
CA ILE A 400 7.86 -12.47 -22.30
C ILE A 400 7.94 -11.70 -20.98
N PRO A 401 7.47 -12.25 -19.85
CA PRO A 401 7.60 -11.59 -18.55
C PRO A 401 9.08 -11.43 -18.15
N LYS A 402 9.44 -10.30 -17.55
CA LYS A 402 10.72 -10.15 -16.86
C LYS A 402 10.58 -10.73 -15.45
N ILE A 403 11.29 -11.84 -15.21
CA ILE A 403 11.23 -12.57 -13.94
C ILE A 403 12.52 -12.33 -13.16
N ILE A 404 13.47 -13.26 -13.22
CA ILE A 404 14.77 -13.24 -12.54
C ILE A 404 15.81 -13.94 -13.42
N ASN A 405 17.10 -13.74 -13.16
CA ASN A 405 18.20 -14.46 -13.79
C ASN A 405 18.74 -15.58 -12.88
N PRO A 406 19.43 -16.60 -13.44
CA PRO A 406 20.13 -17.59 -12.63
C PRO A 406 21.12 -16.92 -11.65
N GLY A 407 21.06 -17.28 -10.38
CA GLY A 407 21.92 -16.74 -9.33
C GLY A 407 21.35 -15.50 -8.61
N ASP A 408 20.19 -14.99 -9.03
CA ASP A 408 19.46 -13.92 -8.32
C ASP A 408 18.70 -14.43 -7.09
N GLY A 409 18.78 -15.73 -6.82
CA GLY A 409 18.12 -16.37 -5.70
C GLY A 409 16.64 -16.66 -5.91
N VAL A 410 15.96 -16.95 -4.80
CA VAL A 410 14.54 -17.30 -4.77
C VAL A 410 13.71 -16.05 -4.47
N ARG A 411 12.45 -16.02 -4.91
CA ARG A 411 11.44 -15.06 -4.44
C ARG A 411 10.34 -15.86 -3.74
N LEU A 412 9.93 -15.38 -2.58
CA LEU A 412 8.89 -15.99 -1.77
C LEU A 412 7.74 -15.00 -1.61
N LEU A 413 6.53 -15.42 -1.89
CA LEU A 413 5.30 -14.74 -1.52
C LEU A 413 4.61 -15.53 -0.41
N ILE A 414 4.23 -14.83 0.65
CA ILE A 414 3.43 -15.34 1.76
C ILE A 414 2.09 -14.62 1.68
N SER A 415 1.03 -15.33 1.31
CA SER A 415 -0.30 -14.75 1.16
C SER A 415 -1.31 -15.39 2.09
N TYR A 416 -2.29 -14.60 2.52
CA TYR A 416 -3.23 -14.96 3.57
C TYR A 416 -4.64 -15.02 3.00
N LYS A 417 -5.37 -16.09 3.31
CA LYS A 417 -6.80 -16.19 3.01
C LYS A 417 -7.53 -16.60 4.29
N LYS A 418 -8.73 -16.06 4.49
CA LYS A 418 -9.56 -16.51 5.60
C LYS A 418 -9.87 -18.00 5.42
N HIS A 419 -9.69 -18.75 6.50
CA HIS A 419 -10.03 -20.17 6.50
C HIS A 419 -11.55 -20.32 6.35
N HIS A 420 -11.99 -21.04 5.33
CA HIS A 420 -13.41 -21.24 5.01
C HIS A 420 -13.92 -22.66 5.29
N GLY A 421 -13.14 -23.51 5.97
CA GLY A 421 -13.60 -24.83 6.43
C GLY A 421 -14.00 -25.78 5.29
N THR A 422 -13.23 -25.80 4.20
CA THR A 422 -13.45 -26.75 3.11
C THR A 422 -12.97 -28.14 3.52
N ASN A 423 -13.88 -29.11 3.57
CA ASN A 423 -13.53 -30.51 3.86
C ASN A 423 -13.21 -31.25 2.55
N TYR A 424 -11.92 -31.36 2.20
CA TYR A 424 -11.49 -32.33 1.19
C TYR A 424 -11.48 -33.76 1.77
N ASN A 425 -11.50 -34.78 0.93
CA ASN A 425 -11.56 -36.18 1.38
C ASN A 425 -10.22 -36.66 1.96
N ASN A 426 -9.12 -36.09 1.47
CA ASN A 426 -7.76 -36.39 1.90
C ASN A 426 -7.03 -35.14 2.43
N ASP A 427 -5.94 -35.35 3.16
CA ASP A 427 -5.14 -34.28 3.78
C ASP A 427 -4.33 -33.46 2.76
N VAL A 428 -4.20 -33.93 1.52
CA VAL A 428 -3.42 -33.29 0.45
C VAL A 428 -4.29 -33.16 -0.80
N TYR A 429 -4.43 -31.93 -1.29
CA TYR A 429 -5.27 -31.60 -2.44
C TYR A 429 -4.51 -30.75 -3.45
N PHE A 430 -4.65 -31.06 -4.75
CA PHE A 430 -4.10 -30.27 -5.85
C PHE A 430 -5.16 -29.30 -6.40
N GLU A 431 -4.93 -28.00 -6.21
CA GLU A 431 -5.77 -26.93 -6.76
C GLU A 431 -5.27 -26.53 -8.15
N ILE A 432 -6.06 -26.83 -9.18
CA ILE A 432 -5.72 -26.58 -10.58
C ILE A 432 -6.39 -25.30 -11.08
N ASN A 433 -5.56 -24.26 -11.24
CA ASN A 433 -6.02 -22.93 -11.66
C ASN A 433 -5.63 -22.59 -13.11
N GLU A 434 -4.78 -23.40 -13.76
CA GLU A 434 -4.43 -23.19 -15.17
C GLU A 434 -5.45 -23.89 -16.07
N CYS A 435 -5.85 -23.19 -17.13
CA CYS A 435 -6.76 -23.71 -18.13
C CYS A 435 -6.26 -23.44 -19.55
N ILE A 436 -6.68 -24.29 -20.48
CA ILE A 436 -6.55 -24.09 -21.92
C ILE A 436 -7.94 -23.98 -22.55
N TYR A 437 -8.04 -23.18 -23.60
CA TYR A 437 -9.25 -23.08 -24.41
C TYR A 437 -9.08 -23.90 -25.68
N ASP A 438 -9.99 -24.84 -25.94
CA ASP A 438 -9.97 -25.70 -27.12
C ASP A 438 -10.83 -25.19 -28.29
N GLY A 439 -11.44 -24.01 -28.14
CA GLY A 439 -12.36 -23.41 -29.12
C GLY A 439 -13.83 -23.51 -28.72
N GLU A 440 -14.19 -24.44 -27.83
CA GLU A 440 -15.56 -24.63 -27.35
C GLU A 440 -15.67 -24.51 -25.83
N ASN A 441 -14.71 -25.08 -25.09
CA ASN A 441 -14.70 -25.11 -23.64
C ASN A 441 -13.32 -24.75 -23.06
N GLU A 442 -13.34 -24.23 -21.84
CA GLU A 442 -12.16 -24.08 -21.01
C GLU A 442 -11.91 -25.39 -20.26
N GLN A 443 -10.71 -25.95 -20.37
CA GLN A 443 -10.32 -27.21 -19.75
C GLN A 443 -9.10 -27.01 -18.85
N GLN A 444 -9.16 -27.55 -17.63
CA GLN A 444 -8.06 -27.49 -16.67
C GLN A 444 -6.84 -28.23 -17.19
N CYS A 445 -5.67 -27.66 -16.93
CA CYS A 445 -4.40 -28.22 -17.37
C CYS A 445 -3.30 -28.05 -16.33
N ILE A 446 -2.30 -28.93 -16.38
CA ILE A 446 -1.08 -28.84 -15.57
C ILE A 446 0.16 -29.24 -16.38
N ASP A 447 1.30 -28.74 -15.95
CA ASP A 447 2.61 -29.10 -16.51
C ASP A 447 2.88 -30.60 -16.31
N ASN A 448 3.29 -31.30 -17.36
CA ASN A 448 3.38 -32.76 -17.36
C ASN A 448 4.41 -33.31 -16.35
N CYS A 449 5.40 -32.51 -15.94
CA CYS A 449 6.33 -32.87 -14.87
C CYS A 449 5.65 -33.07 -13.50
N VAL A 450 4.45 -32.53 -13.28
CA VAL A 450 3.67 -32.73 -12.04
C VAL A 450 3.31 -34.22 -11.85
N VAL A 451 3.23 -35.01 -12.93
CA VAL A 451 3.02 -36.48 -12.85
C VAL A 451 4.10 -37.14 -12.00
N GLY A 452 5.36 -36.70 -12.13
CA GLY A 452 6.47 -37.24 -11.34
C GLY A 452 6.29 -36.96 -9.85
N LEU A 453 5.87 -35.74 -9.50
CA LEU A 453 5.57 -35.35 -8.13
C LEU A 453 4.41 -36.16 -7.54
N ILE A 454 3.32 -36.33 -8.29
CA ILE A 454 2.17 -37.14 -7.90
C ILE A 454 2.59 -38.58 -7.58
N LYS A 455 3.45 -39.18 -8.41
CA LYS A 455 3.96 -40.54 -8.17
C LYS A 455 4.86 -40.64 -6.94
N LEU A 456 5.71 -39.65 -6.70
CA LEU A 456 6.53 -39.59 -5.49
C LEU A 456 5.64 -39.56 -4.24
N LEU A 457 4.61 -38.70 -4.23
CA LEU A 457 3.68 -38.63 -3.10
C LEU A 457 2.94 -39.96 -2.87
N LYS A 458 2.50 -40.63 -3.94
CA LYS A 458 1.91 -41.97 -3.84
C LYS A 458 2.90 -43.00 -3.29
N SER A 459 4.18 -42.91 -3.65
CA SER A 459 5.22 -43.80 -3.12
C SER A 459 5.52 -43.55 -1.65
N ASP A 460 5.32 -42.32 -1.16
CA ASP A 460 5.39 -41.95 0.26
C ASP A 460 4.07 -42.25 1.01
N HIS A 461 3.15 -43.00 0.38
CA HIS A 461 1.84 -43.38 0.93
C HIS A 461 0.91 -42.19 1.25
N ILE A 462 1.15 -41.03 0.65
CA ILE A 462 0.27 -39.87 0.76
C ILE A 462 -0.92 -40.05 -0.18
N LYS A 463 -2.12 -39.99 0.38
CA LYS A 463 -3.36 -39.93 -0.41
C LYS A 463 -3.57 -38.50 -0.89
N ILE A 464 -3.86 -38.37 -2.18
CA ILE A 464 -4.05 -37.08 -2.83
C ILE A 464 -5.45 -37.00 -3.43
N ASP A 465 -6.06 -35.83 -3.32
CA ASP A 465 -7.23 -35.45 -4.09
C ASP A 465 -6.80 -34.60 -5.29
N LEU A 466 -7.36 -34.94 -6.45
CA LEU A 466 -7.11 -34.30 -7.73
C LEU A 466 -8.45 -34.20 -8.46
N ASP A 467 -9.01 -32.99 -8.52
CA ASP A 467 -10.36 -32.79 -9.07
C ASP A 467 -10.36 -32.63 -10.58
N GLY A 468 -11.39 -33.19 -11.22
CA GLY A 468 -11.71 -32.95 -12.63
C GLY A 468 -10.92 -33.79 -13.64
N ASP A 469 -11.32 -33.65 -14.91
CA ASP A 469 -10.58 -34.19 -16.05
C ASP A 469 -9.43 -33.23 -16.41
N ILE A 470 -8.22 -33.56 -15.96
CA ILE A 470 -7.05 -32.69 -16.11
C ILE A 470 -6.21 -33.07 -17.32
N ASN A 471 -5.83 -32.05 -18.09
CA ASN A 471 -4.95 -32.17 -19.23
C ASN A 471 -3.48 -31.95 -18.86
N PHE A 472 -2.63 -32.92 -19.21
CA PHE A 472 -1.19 -32.82 -18.98
C PHE A 472 -0.50 -32.25 -20.23
N ILE A 473 0.16 -31.11 -20.06
CA ILE A 473 0.77 -30.36 -21.14
C ILE A 473 2.29 -30.42 -21.02
N GLU A 474 2.96 -30.74 -22.12
CA GLU A 474 4.42 -30.70 -22.21
C GLU A 474 4.84 -29.44 -22.98
N TYR A 475 5.51 -28.53 -22.26
CA TYR A 475 5.92 -27.22 -22.77
C TYR A 475 7.31 -27.21 -23.41
N ASN A 476 8.27 -27.98 -22.91
CA ASN A 476 9.66 -28.02 -23.42
C ASN A 476 10.41 -26.67 -23.43
N ASP A 477 10.13 -25.74 -22.51
CA ASP A 477 10.75 -24.40 -22.44
C ASP A 477 11.68 -24.20 -21.23
N LEU A 478 11.99 -25.27 -20.49
CA LEU A 478 12.72 -25.22 -19.22
C LEU A 478 12.04 -24.33 -18.14
N ILE A 479 10.76 -24.02 -18.33
CA ILE A 479 9.90 -23.39 -17.32
C ILE A 479 8.96 -24.46 -16.79
N THR A 480 8.72 -24.46 -15.48
CA THR A 480 7.79 -25.39 -14.86
C THR A 480 6.94 -24.67 -13.81
N ASN A 481 5.62 -24.64 -14.02
CA ASN A 481 4.66 -24.28 -12.99
C ASN A 481 4.16 -25.56 -12.33
N PHE A 482 4.52 -25.80 -11.08
CA PHE A 482 3.85 -26.82 -10.28
C PHE A 482 2.45 -26.31 -9.88
N ALA A 483 1.48 -27.22 -9.84
CA ALA A 483 0.15 -26.92 -9.32
C ALA A 483 0.23 -26.49 -7.84
N THR A 484 -0.76 -25.71 -7.41
CA THR A 484 -0.91 -25.36 -5.99
C THR A 484 -1.33 -26.59 -5.21
N VAL A 485 -0.62 -26.88 -4.12
CA VAL A 485 -0.95 -28.01 -3.25
C VAL A 485 -1.39 -27.49 -1.89
N LYS A 486 -2.58 -27.90 -1.46
CA LYS A 486 -3.16 -27.56 -0.16
C LYS A 486 -3.01 -28.72 0.82
N PHE A 487 -2.73 -28.38 2.06
CA PHE A 487 -2.52 -29.29 3.18
C PHE A 487 -3.49 -28.94 4.30
N GLN A 488 -4.30 -29.92 4.68
CA GLN A 488 -5.30 -29.79 5.76
C GLN A 488 -5.10 -30.87 6.82
N GLY A 489 -5.68 -30.65 7.99
CA GLY A 489 -5.68 -31.62 9.09
C GLY A 489 -4.35 -31.71 9.86
N LYS A 490 -4.27 -32.71 10.75
CA LYS A 490 -3.20 -32.83 11.75
C LYS A 490 -1.80 -33.02 11.17
N ASP A 491 -1.72 -33.63 9.99
CA ASP A 491 -0.45 -33.93 9.33
C ASP A 491 -0.07 -32.88 8.27
N SER A 492 -0.78 -31.74 8.20
CA SER A 492 -0.59 -30.68 7.20
C SER A 492 0.87 -30.26 7.03
N PHE A 493 1.54 -29.89 8.13
CA PHE A 493 2.96 -29.50 8.12
C PHE A 493 3.91 -30.64 7.73
N THR A 494 3.61 -31.87 8.15
CA THR A 494 4.41 -33.05 7.80
C THR A 494 4.32 -33.34 6.31
N ASN A 495 3.11 -33.32 5.76
CA ASN A 495 2.86 -33.51 4.33
C ASN A 495 3.50 -32.39 3.49
N ALA A 496 3.48 -31.14 3.98
CA ALA A 496 4.17 -30.01 3.36
C ALA A 496 5.70 -30.22 3.28
N ARG A 497 6.33 -30.81 4.32
CA ARG A 497 7.76 -31.15 4.27
C ARG A 497 8.06 -32.28 3.29
N ILE A 498 7.19 -33.30 3.22
CA ILE A 498 7.37 -34.42 2.28
C ILE A 498 7.31 -33.91 0.84
N ILE A 499 6.37 -33.03 0.50
CA ILE A 499 6.30 -32.48 -0.85
C ILE A 499 7.51 -31.62 -1.19
N LEU A 500 8.02 -30.80 -0.24
CA LEU A 500 9.23 -30.01 -0.45
C LEU A 500 10.44 -30.89 -0.74
N ASN A 501 10.60 -31.98 0.02
CA ASN A 501 11.64 -32.96 -0.22
C ASN A 501 11.50 -33.60 -1.61
N ASN A 502 10.29 -33.91 -2.05
CA ASN A 502 10.05 -34.48 -3.37
C ASN A 502 10.30 -33.49 -4.51
N ILE A 503 9.95 -32.21 -4.33
CA ILE A 503 10.34 -31.13 -5.25
C ILE A 503 11.86 -31.01 -5.33
N CYS A 504 12.57 -31.07 -4.19
CA CYS A 504 14.03 -31.04 -4.15
C CYS A 504 14.64 -32.24 -4.87
N LYS A 505 14.14 -33.47 -4.67
CA LYS A 505 14.60 -34.67 -5.41
C LYS A 505 14.47 -34.50 -6.93
N ILE A 506 13.35 -33.93 -7.39
CA ILE A 506 13.15 -33.64 -8.82
C ILE A 506 14.16 -32.59 -9.30
N CYS A 507 14.36 -31.52 -8.52
CA CYS A 507 15.32 -30.46 -8.81
C CYS A 507 16.76 -30.98 -8.87
N GLU A 508 17.18 -31.83 -7.93
CA GLU A 508 18.51 -32.47 -7.91
C GLU A 508 18.74 -33.30 -9.17
N SER A 509 17.73 -34.05 -9.61
CA SER A 509 17.82 -34.81 -10.86
C SER A 509 17.96 -33.91 -12.08
N TRP A 510 17.21 -32.80 -12.16
CA TRP A 510 17.35 -31.83 -13.24
C TRP A 510 18.73 -31.17 -13.23
N ALA A 511 19.22 -30.74 -12.06
CA ALA A 511 20.56 -30.17 -11.89
C ALA A 511 21.64 -31.17 -12.33
N GLY A 512 21.54 -32.44 -11.93
CA GLY A 512 22.45 -33.51 -12.34
C GLY A 512 22.46 -33.78 -13.85
N LYS A 513 21.37 -33.45 -14.55
CA LYS A 513 21.24 -33.50 -16.02
C LYS A 513 21.64 -32.18 -16.70
N GLY A 514 22.15 -31.20 -15.96
CA GLY A 514 22.51 -29.88 -16.47
C GLY A 514 21.32 -28.98 -16.82
N GLN A 515 20.12 -29.28 -16.32
CA GLN A 515 18.89 -28.55 -16.60
C GLN A 515 18.58 -27.56 -15.47
N ASN A 516 19.10 -26.33 -15.56
CA ASN A 516 18.78 -25.27 -14.61
C ASN A 516 17.45 -24.58 -14.98
N ARG A 517 16.34 -25.27 -14.73
CA ARG A 517 14.98 -24.79 -15.05
C ARG A 517 14.56 -23.63 -14.16
N LEU A 518 13.71 -22.75 -14.66
CA LEU A 518 12.97 -21.80 -13.82
C LEU A 518 11.68 -22.46 -13.36
N ILE A 519 11.43 -22.49 -12.05
CA ILE A 519 10.25 -23.16 -11.49
C ILE A 519 9.44 -22.21 -10.61
N SER A 520 8.12 -22.42 -10.57
CA SER A 520 7.25 -21.90 -9.51
C SER A 520 6.46 -23.04 -8.86
N PHE A 521 6.24 -22.95 -7.55
CA PHE A 521 5.38 -23.89 -6.82
C PHE A 521 4.75 -23.21 -5.61
N ASN A 522 3.56 -23.69 -5.22
CA ASN A 522 2.71 -23.04 -4.22
C ASN A 522 2.21 -24.07 -3.20
N LEU A 523 2.39 -23.78 -1.91
CA LEU A 523 1.97 -24.64 -0.81
C LEU A 523 0.98 -23.87 0.08
N GLY A 524 -0.28 -24.28 0.14
CA GLY A 524 -1.29 -23.72 1.03
C GLY A 524 -1.42 -24.57 2.29
N LEU A 525 -1.13 -24.01 3.45
CA LEU A 525 -1.23 -24.70 4.74
C LEU A 525 -2.39 -24.13 5.55
N GLU A 526 -3.20 -25.01 6.11
CA GLU A 526 -4.23 -24.68 7.08
C GLU A 526 -3.62 -24.25 8.43
N TYR A 527 -3.91 -23.03 8.87
CA TYR A 527 -3.67 -22.54 10.24
C TYR A 527 -5.00 -22.32 10.97
N GLU A 528 -4.94 -21.99 12.26
CA GLU A 528 -6.12 -21.85 13.11
C GLU A 528 -7.13 -20.82 12.60
N GLN A 529 -6.66 -19.66 12.11
CA GLN A 529 -7.55 -18.58 11.66
C GLN A 529 -7.55 -18.40 10.15
N ASN A 530 -6.42 -18.70 9.49
CA ASN A 530 -6.20 -18.42 8.08
C ASN A 530 -5.57 -19.61 7.34
N ASP A 531 -5.83 -19.70 6.04
CA ASP A 531 -5.01 -20.51 5.15
C ASP A 531 -3.84 -19.64 4.65
N ILE A 532 -2.61 -20.11 4.84
CA ILE A 532 -1.40 -19.37 4.45
C ILE A 532 -0.73 -20.08 3.28
N TYR A 533 -0.48 -19.33 2.21
CA TYR A 533 0.15 -19.84 0.99
C TYR A 533 1.60 -19.36 0.91
N PHE A 534 2.52 -20.32 0.79
CA PHE A 534 3.92 -20.10 0.52
C PHE A 534 4.20 -20.38 -0.95
N SER A 535 4.45 -19.32 -1.69
CA SER A 535 4.63 -19.37 -3.13
C SER A 535 6.07 -19.02 -3.49
N TYR A 536 6.75 -19.93 -4.16
CA TYR A 536 8.16 -19.81 -4.51
C TYR A 536 8.33 -19.67 -6.01
N ILE A 537 9.29 -18.85 -6.43
CA ILE A 537 9.81 -18.81 -7.80
C ILE A 537 11.33 -18.68 -7.77
N GLY A 538 12.02 -19.48 -8.57
CA GLY A 538 13.48 -19.59 -8.54
C GLY A 538 14.03 -20.54 -9.60
N TYR A 539 15.30 -20.37 -9.96
CA TYR A 539 15.99 -21.39 -10.76
C TYR A 539 16.30 -22.62 -9.91
N VAL A 540 16.30 -23.81 -10.52
CA VAL A 540 16.56 -25.09 -9.84
C VAL A 540 17.78 -25.04 -8.92
N ASN A 541 18.90 -24.50 -9.39
CA ASN A 541 20.12 -24.40 -8.58
C ASN A 541 19.94 -23.46 -7.37
N ASP A 542 19.22 -22.36 -7.53
CA ASP A 542 18.94 -21.39 -6.46
C ASP A 542 17.94 -21.96 -5.45
N ILE A 543 16.92 -22.69 -5.92
CA ILE A 543 15.96 -23.42 -5.09
C ILE A 543 16.67 -24.46 -4.23
N LEU A 544 17.52 -25.30 -4.83
CA LEU A 544 18.29 -26.30 -4.09
C LEU A 544 19.21 -25.65 -3.04
N LYS A 545 19.91 -24.58 -3.41
CA LYS A 545 20.74 -23.81 -2.48
C LYS A 545 19.92 -23.24 -1.33
N TRP A 546 18.75 -22.67 -1.62
CA TRP A 546 17.83 -22.13 -0.62
C TRP A 546 17.35 -23.19 0.37
N PHE A 547 16.81 -24.31 -0.12
CA PHE A 547 16.30 -25.36 0.77
C PHE A 547 17.39 -26.09 1.57
N LYS A 548 18.63 -26.10 1.07
CA LYS A 548 19.76 -26.68 1.78
C LYS A 548 20.33 -25.77 2.86
N ASP A 549 20.55 -24.49 2.54
CA ASP A 549 21.38 -23.60 3.36
C ASP A 549 20.62 -22.44 4.01
N GLY A 550 19.42 -22.09 3.51
CA GLY A 550 18.67 -20.90 3.94
C GLY A 550 17.27 -21.14 4.49
N PHE A 551 16.62 -22.25 4.13
CA PHE A 551 15.26 -22.56 4.53
C PHE A 551 15.15 -22.82 6.03
N ILE A 552 14.12 -22.23 6.62
CA ILE A 552 13.68 -22.48 7.99
C ILE A 552 12.30 -23.11 7.89
N ASP A 553 12.09 -24.17 8.66
CA ASP A 553 10.85 -24.94 8.66
C ASP A 553 9.63 -24.06 8.96
N PHE A 554 8.46 -24.45 8.43
CA PHE A 554 7.23 -23.67 8.56
C PHE A 554 6.87 -23.49 10.04
N PRO A 555 6.44 -22.28 10.47
CA PRO A 555 6.00 -22.09 11.84
C PRO A 555 4.68 -22.84 12.04
N THR A 556 4.55 -23.58 13.14
CA THR A 556 3.33 -24.36 13.45
C THR A 556 2.25 -23.51 14.13
N GLU A 557 2.61 -22.35 14.65
CA GLU A 557 1.71 -21.39 15.28
C GLU A 557 1.69 -20.10 14.46
N GLU A 558 0.50 -19.57 14.21
CA GLU A 558 0.29 -18.43 13.32
C GLU A 558 0.93 -17.13 13.86
N ASP A 559 0.96 -16.95 15.18
CA ASP A 559 1.57 -15.78 15.85
C ASP A 559 3.10 -15.70 15.68
N LYS A 560 3.75 -16.81 15.33
CA LYS A 560 5.19 -16.88 15.03
C LYS A 560 5.53 -16.49 13.59
N MET A 561 4.53 -16.28 12.72
CA MET A 561 4.73 -16.02 11.30
C MET A 561 5.58 -14.77 11.03
N GLY A 562 5.31 -13.67 11.73
CA GLY A 562 6.10 -12.43 11.57
C GLY A 562 7.60 -12.62 11.87
N ASN A 563 7.94 -13.41 12.90
CA ASN A 563 9.34 -13.72 13.23
C ASN A 563 9.96 -14.67 12.20
N TRP A 564 9.19 -15.64 11.69
CA TRP A 564 9.63 -16.53 10.62
C TRP A 564 9.94 -15.75 9.33
N CYS A 565 9.11 -14.76 8.98
CA CYS A 565 9.34 -13.88 7.84
C CYS A 565 10.65 -13.09 7.97
N GLU A 566 10.95 -12.55 9.16
CA GLU A 566 12.19 -11.83 9.43
C GLU A 566 13.43 -12.71 9.24
N GLN A 567 13.43 -13.90 9.83
CA GLN A 567 14.54 -14.83 9.71
C GLN A 567 14.72 -15.32 8.27
N THR A 568 13.62 -15.59 7.58
CA THR A 568 13.62 -15.97 6.16
C THR A 568 14.25 -14.89 5.28
N ALA A 569 13.88 -13.63 5.48
CA ALA A 569 14.46 -12.51 4.72
C ALA A 569 15.96 -12.34 5.00
N VAL A 570 16.39 -12.47 6.27
CA VAL A 570 17.83 -12.42 6.64
C VAL A 570 18.61 -13.54 5.97
N ASN A 571 18.12 -14.78 6.03
CA ASN A 571 18.78 -15.92 5.40
C ASN A 571 18.86 -15.75 3.88
N MET A 572 17.78 -15.27 3.25
CA MET A 572 17.73 -15.07 1.80
C MET A 572 18.74 -14.01 1.36
N LYS A 573 18.82 -12.89 2.08
CA LYS A 573 19.81 -11.83 1.85
C LYS A 573 21.24 -12.30 2.02
N ASN A 574 21.52 -13.12 3.04
CA ASN A 574 22.87 -13.65 3.28
C ASN A 574 23.31 -14.65 2.21
N LEU A 575 22.36 -15.36 1.60
CA LEU A 575 22.63 -16.42 0.63
C LEU A 575 22.76 -15.92 -0.81
N PHE A 576 22.08 -14.81 -1.14
CA PHE A 576 21.99 -14.25 -2.49
C PHE A 576 22.28 -12.75 -2.49
N ASN A 577 23.32 -12.34 -3.22
CA ASN A 577 23.77 -10.95 -3.31
C ASN A 577 23.32 -10.24 -4.61
N ASN A 578 22.86 -11.00 -5.60
CA ASN A 578 22.34 -10.47 -6.86
C ASN A 578 20.83 -10.32 -6.76
N ASP A 579 20.29 -9.25 -7.34
CA ASP A 579 18.85 -9.00 -7.31
C ASP A 579 18.37 -8.32 -8.59
N THR A 580 17.92 -9.12 -9.55
CA THR A 580 17.10 -8.62 -10.64
C THR A 580 15.69 -8.39 -10.15
N LYS A 581 15.20 -7.15 -10.31
CA LYS A 581 13.81 -6.80 -10.02
C LYS A 581 12.85 -7.61 -10.90
N MET A 582 12.00 -8.39 -10.25
CA MET A 582 10.89 -9.12 -10.85
C MET A 582 9.67 -8.22 -11.08
N ASP A 583 9.00 -8.36 -12.22
CA ASP A 583 7.70 -7.73 -12.46
C ASP A 583 6.60 -8.54 -11.77
N ILE A 584 6.41 -8.30 -10.47
CA ILE A 584 5.45 -9.01 -9.60
C ILE A 584 4.05 -9.03 -10.23
N LYS A 585 3.61 -7.94 -10.88
CA LYS A 585 2.28 -7.84 -11.47
C LYS A 585 2.01 -8.89 -12.55
N ARG A 586 3.06 -9.36 -13.23
CA ARG A 586 2.93 -10.34 -14.31
C ARG A 586 3.00 -11.77 -13.84
N VAL A 587 3.65 -12.03 -12.71
CA VAL A 587 3.82 -13.39 -12.16
C VAL A 587 2.81 -13.72 -11.08
N LEU A 588 2.10 -12.73 -10.54
CA LEU A 588 1.07 -12.95 -9.53
C LEU A 588 -0.27 -13.28 -10.20
N ASN A 589 -0.88 -14.40 -9.81
CA ASN A 589 -2.22 -14.77 -10.24
C ASN A 589 -3.31 -14.21 -9.31
N GLU A 590 -4.58 -14.37 -9.69
CA GLU A 590 -5.73 -13.88 -8.92
C GLU A 590 -5.89 -14.55 -7.54
N ASN A 591 -5.29 -15.73 -7.36
CA ASN A 591 -5.30 -16.46 -6.10
C ASN A 591 -4.21 -16.00 -5.13
N GLY A 592 -3.42 -14.98 -5.48
CA GLY A 592 -2.35 -14.48 -4.63
C GLY A 592 -1.17 -15.44 -4.56
N THR A 593 -0.88 -16.17 -5.62
CA THR A 593 0.33 -17.01 -5.74
C THR A 593 1.10 -16.71 -7.02
N PHE A 594 2.37 -17.11 -7.06
CA PHE A 594 3.21 -17.00 -8.25
C PHE A 594 2.89 -18.10 -9.28
N THR A 595 2.79 -17.67 -10.52
CA THR A 595 2.67 -18.49 -11.72
C THR A 595 3.45 -17.81 -12.83
N ILE A 596 4.29 -18.56 -13.56
CA ILE A 596 5.04 -18.02 -14.68
C ILE A 596 4.11 -17.98 -15.91
N PRO A 597 3.73 -16.80 -16.42
CA PRO A 597 2.77 -16.73 -17.52
C PRO A 597 3.44 -17.12 -18.84
N ARG A 598 2.67 -17.80 -19.69
CA ARG A 598 3.05 -18.09 -21.09
C ARG A 598 2.11 -17.34 -22.02
N HIS A 599 2.66 -16.50 -22.90
CA HIS A 599 1.87 -15.67 -23.80
C HIS A 599 1.63 -16.38 -25.14
N PHE A 600 0.49 -17.06 -25.25
CA PHE A 600 0.08 -17.78 -26.45
C PHE A 600 -0.24 -16.84 -27.62
N LEU A 601 0.12 -17.28 -28.84
CA LEU A 601 -0.19 -16.60 -30.08
C LEU A 601 -1.65 -16.87 -30.47
N SER A 602 -2.36 -15.82 -30.86
CA SER A 602 -3.67 -15.94 -31.50
C SER A 602 -3.56 -16.68 -32.83
N GLU A 603 -4.56 -17.48 -33.19
CA GLU A 603 -4.58 -18.28 -34.44
C GLU A 603 -4.37 -17.45 -35.71
N GLN A 604 -4.78 -16.18 -35.71
CA GLN A 604 -4.58 -15.26 -36.83
C GLN A 604 -3.11 -14.86 -37.07
N LYS A 605 -2.22 -15.07 -36.09
CA LYS A 605 -0.81 -14.65 -36.14
C LYS A 605 0.14 -15.73 -36.64
N PHE A 606 -0.33 -16.96 -36.83
CA PHE A 606 0.54 -18.04 -37.31
C PHE A 606 -0.16 -18.96 -38.30
N LYS A 607 0.62 -19.60 -39.16
CA LYS A 607 0.20 -20.72 -40.00
C LYS A 607 1.14 -21.88 -39.75
N SER A 608 0.58 -23.07 -39.56
CA SER A 608 1.38 -24.28 -39.45
C SER A 608 1.30 -25.11 -40.73
N ASN A 609 2.45 -25.59 -41.22
CA ASN A 609 2.53 -26.48 -42.37
C ASN A 609 3.55 -27.59 -42.11
N TRP A 610 3.31 -28.80 -42.63
CA TRP A 610 4.30 -29.87 -42.60
C TRP A 610 5.30 -29.72 -43.75
N ASP A 611 6.58 -29.60 -43.43
CA ASP A 611 7.68 -29.62 -44.39
C ASP A 611 8.13 -31.07 -44.63
N LYS A 612 7.85 -31.57 -45.83
CA LYS A 612 8.15 -32.96 -46.23
C LYS A 612 9.65 -33.23 -46.37
N GLU A 613 10.47 -32.22 -46.68
CA GLU A 613 11.91 -32.40 -46.86
C GLU A 613 12.62 -32.48 -45.51
N LYS A 614 12.24 -31.58 -44.59
CA LYS A 614 12.82 -31.53 -43.24
C LYS A 614 12.17 -32.51 -42.27
N GLN A 615 11.08 -33.16 -42.67
CA GLN A 615 10.27 -34.04 -41.82
C GLN A 615 9.89 -33.35 -40.51
N CYS A 616 9.53 -32.06 -40.60
CA CYS A 616 9.19 -31.25 -39.43
C CYS A 616 8.02 -30.33 -39.73
N GLU A 617 7.38 -29.87 -38.67
CA GLU A 617 6.36 -28.83 -38.76
C GLU A 617 7.04 -27.45 -38.80
N VAL A 618 6.60 -26.60 -39.74
CA VAL A 618 7.07 -25.24 -39.91
C VAL A 618 5.96 -24.26 -39.56
N ILE A 619 6.22 -23.44 -38.55
CA ILE A 619 5.32 -22.38 -38.10
C ILE A 619 5.75 -21.06 -38.73
N SER A 620 4.89 -20.49 -39.55
CA SER A 620 5.08 -19.19 -40.20
C SER A 620 4.33 -18.11 -39.44
N LEU A 621 5.04 -17.10 -38.94
CA LEU A 621 4.46 -15.96 -38.23
C LEU A 621 4.04 -14.86 -39.20
N GLN A 622 2.85 -14.28 -38.98
CA GLN A 622 2.34 -13.13 -39.71
C GLN A 622 2.48 -11.87 -38.84
N LEU A 623 3.56 -11.12 -39.03
CA LEU A 623 3.92 -9.97 -38.20
C LEU A 623 4.27 -8.74 -39.05
N LYS A 624 4.14 -7.55 -38.47
CA LYS A 624 4.59 -6.30 -39.11
C LYS A 624 6.12 -6.26 -39.19
N LYS A 625 6.67 -5.52 -40.17
CA LYS A 625 8.13 -5.41 -40.39
C LYS A 625 8.88 -4.91 -39.16
N GLU A 626 8.27 -4.02 -38.38
CA GLU A 626 8.86 -3.46 -37.16
C GLU A 626 8.90 -4.48 -36.01
N GLU A 627 7.84 -5.28 -35.84
CA GLU A 627 7.80 -6.41 -34.90
C GLU A 627 8.91 -7.42 -35.19
N ILE A 628 9.11 -7.76 -36.47
CA ILE A 628 10.17 -8.71 -36.87
C ILE A 628 11.55 -8.18 -36.47
N LYS A 629 11.83 -6.89 -36.69
CA LYS A 629 13.10 -6.28 -36.27
C LYS A 629 13.25 -6.33 -34.75
N PHE A 630 12.17 -6.04 -34.01
CA PHE A 630 12.17 -6.05 -32.56
C PHE A 630 12.42 -7.44 -31.97
N ILE A 631 11.69 -8.45 -32.43
CA ILE A 631 11.81 -9.85 -32.01
C ILE A 631 13.23 -10.36 -32.26
N ARG A 632 13.78 -10.12 -33.46
CA ARG A 632 15.15 -10.52 -33.79
C ARG A 632 16.21 -9.81 -32.95
N LYS A 633 16.02 -8.53 -32.65
CA LYS A 633 16.96 -7.76 -31.80
C LYS A 633 17.00 -8.31 -30.38
N ASN A 634 15.89 -8.84 -29.88
CA ASN A 634 15.73 -9.32 -28.50
C ASN A 634 15.77 -10.85 -28.37
N ASN A 635 16.14 -11.58 -29.44
CA ASN A 635 16.18 -13.04 -29.48
C ASN A 635 14.87 -13.74 -29.05
N ILE A 636 13.72 -13.11 -29.29
CA ILE A 636 12.42 -13.68 -28.95
C ILE A 636 12.10 -14.80 -29.95
N GLY A 637 11.85 -16.00 -29.44
CA GLY A 637 11.43 -17.17 -30.19
C GLY A 637 9.97 -17.53 -29.96
N ILE A 638 9.56 -18.66 -30.55
CA ILE A 638 8.29 -19.32 -30.24
C ILE A 638 8.56 -20.77 -29.89
N ASN A 639 7.71 -21.31 -29.02
CA ASN A 639 7.68 -22.73 -28.74
C ASN A 639 6.24 -23.25 -28.90
N ARG A 640 6.09 -24.55 -29.15
CA ARG A 640 4.78 -25.17 -29.35
C ARG A 640 4.55 -26.29 -28.34
N PRO A 641 3.65 -26.10 -27.38
CA PRO A 641 3.36 -27.12 -26.38
C PRO A 641 2.46 -28.21 -26.96
N CYS A 642 2.46 -29.37 -26.32
CA CYS A 642 1.57 -30.46 -26.69
C CYS A 642 0.81 -31.03 -25.49
N TRP A 643 -0.48 -31.22 -25.69
CA TRP A 643 -1.34 -31.98 -24.79
C TRP A 643 -1.09 -33.47 -25.02
N ILE A 644 -0.67 -34.19 -24.00
CA ILE A 644 -0.46 -35.62 -24.06
C ILE A 644 -1.80 -36.32 -23.85
N LYS A 645 -2.30 -37.01 -24.87
CA LYS A 645 -3.51 -37.83 -24.80
C LYS A 645 -3.22 -39.22 -24.26
N LYS A 646 -2.12 -39.82 -24.73
CA LYS A 646 -1.71 -41.17 -24.36
C LYS A 646 -0.20 -41.29 -24.32
N SER A 647 0.32 -41.91 -23.27
CA SER A 647 1.74 -42.20 -23.13
C SER A 647 1.98 -43.54 -22.42
N LYS A 648 3.17 -44.10 -22.60
CA LYS A 648 3.63 -45.33 -21.93
C LYS A 648 5.00 -45.16 -21.31
N CYS A 649 5.28 -45.91 -20.25
CA CYS A 649 6.59 -45.97 -19.63
C CYS A 649 7.57 -46.80 -20.47
N SER A 650 8.78 -46.30 -20.72
CA SER A 650 9.83 -47.05 -21.43
C SER A 650 10.33 -48.28 -20.69
N LYS A 651 10.23 -48.29 -19.35
CA LYS A 651 10.76 -49.37 -18.49
C LYS A 651 9.77 -50.50 -18.27
N CYS A 652 8.52 -50.19 -17.93
CA CYS A 652 7.50 -51.20 -17.61
C CYS A 652 6.42 -51.38 -18.69
N GLY A 653 6.40 -50.55 -19.73
CA GLY A 653 5.44 -50.65 -20.84
C GLY A 653 3.99 -50.22 -20.55
N HIS A 654 3.62 -50.04 -19.27
CA HIS A 654 2.28 -49.62 -18.85
C HIS A 654 2.02 -48.13 -19.16
N ASN A 655 0.76 -47.69 -19.01
CA ASN A 655 0.40 -46.27 -19.04
C ASN A 655 1.35 -45.51 -18.10
N TYR A 656 2.01 -44.48 -18.62
CA TYR A 656 3.01 -43.77 -17.81
C TYR A 656 2.37 -43.17 -16.56
N ARG A 657 1.17 -42.58 -16.66
CA ARG A 657 0.52 -41.91 -15.52
C ARG A 657 0.21 -42.83 -14.34
N ASP A 658 -0.05 -44.10 -14.64
CA ASP A 658 -0.54 -45.08 -13.66
C ASP A 658 0.56 -46.00 -13.12
N CYS A 659 1.75 -45.99 -13.72
CA CYS A 659 2.86 -46.85 -13.30
C CYS A 659 3.71 -46.22 -12.18
N ASN A 660 4.44 -47.07 -11.44
CA ASN A 660 5.34 -46.62 -10.35
C ASN A 660 6.68 -46.05 -10.83
N CYS A 661 7.00 -46.10 -12.13
CA CYS A 661 8.26 -45.57 -12.66
C CYS A 661 8.19 -44.05 -12.85
N ILE A 662 9.25 -43.32 -12.50
CA ILE A 662 9.29 -41.86 -12.47
C ILE A 662 10.43 -41.35 -13.36
N LYS A 663 10.12 -40.73 -14.50
CA LYS A 663 11.13 -40.28 -15.51
C LYS A 663 12.09 -39.21 -14.96
N GLU A 664 11.64 -38.46 -13.96
CA GLU A 664 12.44 -37.45 -13.30
C GLU A 664 13.56 -38.12 -12.52
N VAL A 665 13.29 -39.08 -11.63
CA VAL A 665 14.27 -39.60 -10.66
C VAL A 665 14.84 -41.00 -10.99
N ASP A 666 14.10 -41.85 -11.70
CA ASP A 666 14.56 -43.22 -11.99
C ASP A 666 15.52 -43.25 -13.19
N GLU A 667 16.55 -44.08 -13.08
CA GLU A 667 17.43 -44.35 -14.21
C GLU A 667 16.70 -45.06 -15.36
N ASN A 668 17.01 -44.63 -16.59
CA ASN A 668 16.52 -45.23 -17.84
C ASN A 668 14.98 -45.24 -18.00
N VAL A 669 14.26 -44.41 -17.24
CA VAL A 669 12.82 -44.21 -17.41
C VAL A 669 12.56 -43.00 -18.31
N ARG A 670 11.73 -43.19 -19.33
CA ARG A 670 11.25 -42.16 -20.24
C ARG A 670 9.75 -42.33 -20.43
N GLU A 671 9.06 -41.21 -20.59
CA GLU A 671 7.68 -41.21 -21.06
C GLU A 671 7.67 -41.22 -22.58
N ILE A 672 7.12 -42.27 -23.16
CA ILE A 672 6.95 -42.40 -24.61
C ILE A 672 5.55 -41.92 -24.94
N ILE A 673 5.46 -40.75 -25.58
CA ILE A 673 4.20 -40.17 -26.04
C ILE A 673 3.72 -40.96 -27.26
N LEU A 674 2.52 -41.55 -27.15
CA LEU A 674 1.88 -42.33 -28.21
C LEU A 674 0.88 -41.49 -29.00
N GLU A 675 0.20 -40.56 -28.32
CA GLU A 675 -0.81 -39.69 -28.91
C GLU A 675 -0.73 -38.31 -28.24
N LYS A 676 -0.73 -37.25 -29.05
CA LYS A 676 -0.67 -35.86 -28.58
C LYS A 676 -1.42 -34.93 -29.52
N VAL A 677 -1.87 -33.81 -28.97
CA VAL A 677 -2.46 -32.68 -29.70
C VAL A 677 -1.55 -31.48 -29.51
N PHE A 678 -1.16 -30.83 -30.61
CA PHE A 678 -0.38 -29.60 -30.52
C PHE A 678 -1.29 -28.41 -30.23
N LEU A 679 -0.92 -27.62 -29.23
CA LEU A 679 -1.63 -26.38 -28.88
C LEU A 679 -1.07 -25.20 -29.68
N SER A 680 -1.67 -24.03 -29.51
CA SER A 680 -1.16 -22.78 -30.07
C SER A 680 0.28 -22.52 -29.60
N PRO A 681 1.15 -21.99 -30.46
CA PRO A 681 2.50 -21.59 -30.04
C PRO A 681 2.44 -20.45 -29.03
N TYR A 682 3.50 -20.25 -28.27
CA TYR A 682 3.67 -19.11 -27.36
C TYR A 682 5.08 -18.55 -27.46
N TRP A 683 5.27 -17.31 -26.99
CA TRP A 683 6.56 -16.62 -27.03
C TRP A 683 7.53 -17.14 -25.96
N ILE A 684 8.82 -17.25 -26.31
CA ILE A 684 9.92 -17.66 -25.42
C ILE A 684 11.18 -16.80 -25.65
N SER A 685 12.10 -16.72 -24.67
CA SER A 685 13.38 -15.99 -24.78
C SER A 685 14.56 -16.92 -24.97
#